data_AF-A0A0E0GGP3-F1
#
_entry.id   AF-A0A0E0GGP3-F1
#
_cell.length_a   1.000
_cell.length_b   1.000
_cell.length_c   1.000
_cell.angle_alpha   90.00
_cell.angle_beta   90.00
_cell.angle_gamma   90.00
#
_symmetry.space_group_name_H-M   'P 1'
#
loop_
_entity.id
_entity.type
_entity.pdbx_description
1 polymer ?
#
loop_
_entity_poly.entity_id
_entity_poly.type
_entity_poly.pdbx_seq_one_letter_code
_entity_poly.pdbx_strand_id
1 'polypeptide(L)'
;MRFSVVISSWILIRQLIKSAPKGGGRQQRRAKGMEKVAVGLLPPLRFIAVLAVVSWTSFIYCHFSLLSGGLLLGHGGGDDGADPCRGRYIYVHDLPRRFNDDILRDCRKTRDHWPDMCGFVSNAGLGRPLVDRADGVLTGEAGWYGTHQFALDAIFHNRMKQYECLTNQSAVADAVFVPFYAGFDFVRYHWGYDNATRDAASVDLTQWLMRRPEWRRMGGRDHFLVAGRTGWDFRRDTNINPNWGTNLLVMPGGRDMSVLVLESSLLNGSDYAVPYPTYFHPRSDADVFRWQDRVRGMQRRWLMAFVGAPRPDDPKNIRAQIIAQCNATSACSQLGCAFGSSQCHSPGNIMRLFQKATFCLQPPGDSYTRRSVFDSMVAGCIPVFFHNATAYLQYAWHLPREHAKYSVFISEHDVRAGNVSIEATLRAIPAATVERMREEVIRLIPSVIYADPRSKLETVRDAFDVAVEGIIDRIAMTRGGYARSWLRPKQSRQALDARRRRLRGFASRHLGHTTSRVPGKATVVCACVRVCARAAHRRMCSIASASRSQPGRLKLSTAMERTGAHGGKRLLPRLLFLAALSVTPWLLIFCLHFSVFDGAPPVSSPAARQSLVAVVSEGGEDAQRFLLEQEEQLRRLPSARDVTTTTAAAVAGDAHACEGRYVYIHDLPPRFNDDILRNCREWYQWINMCVYLSNGGLGEPVDNADGAFADEGWYATDHFGLDVIFHSRIKQYECLTDDSSRAAAVFVPFYAGFDVVQHLWGSNASVKDAASLELVDWLTRRPEWRSMGGRDHFVMSGRTAWDHQRQTDSDSEWGNKFLRLPAVQNMTVLFVEKTPWTEHDFAVPYPTYFHPAKDAEIFQWQQRMRGMKREWLFTFAGGTRPGDPNSIRHHLIRQCGASSLCNLIQCRKGEKKCLIPSTFMRVFQGTRFCLQPPGDTYTRRSAFDAMLAGCVPVFFHPASAYTQYKWHLPDVHETYSVFIAEEDIRSGNVSVEETLRRIPPDVAEKMTETVISLVPRLLYADPRSKLETVKDAVDLTVEAVIERVKKLRKEMHGAGAPSRLSTALGANTNGGFQSS
;
A
#
# COMPACT_ATOMS: atom_id res chain seq x y z
N MET A 1 -48.04 30.23 26.51
CA MET A 1 -49.27 29.46 26.22
C MET A 1 -49.04 28.77 24.87
N ARG A 2 -49.27 27.45 24.67
CA ARG A 2 -50.57 26.76 24.46
C ARG A 2 -51.38 27.42 23.33
N PHE A 3 -51.92 26.72 22.33
CA PHE A 3 -52.30 25.30 22.19
C PHE A 3 -51.39 24.55 21.18
N SER A 4 -51.12 23.23 21.22
CA SER A 4 -51.97 22.04 21.44
C SER A 4 -52.86 21.65 20.25
N VAL A 5 -52.42 20.69 19.43
CA VAL A 5 -53.02 19.34 19.28
C VAL A 5 -52.07 18.47 18.43
N VAL A 6 -51.51 17.42 19.04
CA VAL A 6 -50.87 16.30 18.36
C VAL A 6 -51.58 15.04 18.84
N ILE A 7 -52.65 14.66 18.12
CA ILE A 7 -53.49 13.46 18.27
C ILE A 7 -54.39 13.40 17.01
N SER A 8 -55.02 12.26 16.72
CA SER A 8 -55.97 12.05 15.60
C SER A 8 -55.39 11.95 14.19
N SER A 9 -54.49 10.99 13.96
CA SER A 9 -54.32 10.32 12.65
C SER A 9 -53.75 8.90 12.77
N TRP A 10 -52.96 8.63 13.81
CA TRP A 10 -52.54 7.28 14.25
C TRP A 10 -53.69 6.32 14.66
N ILE A 11 -54.95 6.76 14.56
CA ILE A 11 -56.14 5.96 14.90
C ILE A 11 -56.70 5.20 13.68
N LEU A 12 -56.58 5.74 12.46
CA LEU A 12 -57.27 5.19 11.29
C LEU A 12 -56.64 3.90 10.72
N ILE A 13 -55.34 3.68 10.95
CA ILE A 13 -54.62 2.49 10.47
C ILE A 13 -54.71 1.31 11.47
N ARG A 14 -55.19 1.54 12.70
CA ARG A 14 -55.26 0.51 13.76
C ARG A 14 -56.60 -0.23 13.86
N GLN A 15 -57.54 -0.04 12.93
CA GLN A 15 -58.87 -0.67 12.95
C GLN A 15 -59.21 -1.56 11.73
N LEU A 16 -58.26 -1.87 10.83
CA LEU A 16 -58.49 -2.78 9.70
C LEU A 16 -57.73 -4.11 9.78
N ILE A 17 -57.46 -4.60 11.01
CA ILE A 17 -56.94 -5.95 11.26
C ILE A 17 -57.70 -6.60 12.44
N LYS A 18 -58.29 -7.78 12.17
CA LYS A 18 -58.96 -8.74 13.08
C LYS A 18 -60.32 -8.33 13.70
N SER A 19 -61.40 -8.91 13.15
CA SER A 19 -62.13 -10.02 13.80
C SER A 19 -63.12 -10.67 12.82
N ALA A 20 -63.53 -11.92 13.09
CA ALA A 20 -64.53 -12.68 12.33
C ALA A 20 -65.59 -13.22 13.32
N PRO A 21 -66.83 -13.55 12.88
CA PRO A 21 -67.10 -14.95 12.52
C PRO A 21 -68.28 -15.24 11.52
N LYS A 22 -68.33 -16.51 11.09
CA LYS A 22 -69.50 -17.40 10.79
C LYS A 22 -70.88 -16.81 10.38
N GLY A 23 -71.47 -17.39 9.31
CA GLY A 23 -72.90 -17.74 9.28
C GLY A 23 -73.63 -17.64 7.92
N GLY A 24 -74.63 -18.52 7.68
CA GLY A 24 -75.73 -18.26 6.72
C GLY A 24 -75.70 -19.02 5.39
N GLY A 25 -76.44 -20.13 5.29
CA GLY A 25 -76.43 -21.01 4.12
C GLY A 25 -77.36 -20.69 2.94
N ARG A 26 -76.94 -21.23 1.79
CA ARG A 26 -77.74 -21.92 0.74
C ARG A 26 -78.63 -21.14 -0.26
N GLN A 27 -78.68 -21.74 -1.46
CA GLN A 27 -79.71 -21.65 -2.52
C GLN A 27 -79.81 -20.37 -3.39
N GLN A 28 -80.14 -20.45 -4.70
CA GLN A 28 -79.93 -21.54 -5.69
C GLN A 28 -80.19 -21.08 -7.14
N ARG A 29 -79.32 -21.47 -8.10
CA ARG A 29 -79.58 -21.49 -9.58
C ARG A 29 -79.85 -20.08 -10.19
N ARG A 30 -79.97 -19.86 -11.51
CA ARG A 30 -80.10 -20.75 -12.69
C ARG A 30 -79.57 -20.05 -13.97
N ALA A 31 -79.16 -20.83 -14.99
CA ALA A 31 -78.91 -20.45 -16.40
C ALA A 31 -77.77 -19.43 -16.67
N LYS A 32 -76.89 -19.57 -17.68
CA LYS A 32 -77.04 -19.76 -19.15
C LYS A 32 -77.76 -18.61 -19.86
N GLY A 33 -77.12 -17.96 -20.84
CA GLY A 33 -77.82 -17.18 -21.88
C GLY A 33 -77.08 -15.99 -22.49
N MET A 34 -76.31 -16.27 -23.56
CA MET A 34 -76.18 -15.49 -24.81
C MET A 34 -76.25 -13.94 -24.85
N GLU A 35 -75.20 -13.38 -25.48
CA GLU A 35 -75.23 -12.34 -26.56
C GLU A 35 -75.71 -10.90 -26.33
N LYS A 36 -74.79 -9.96 -26.66
CA LYS A 36 -74.99 -8.66 -27.38
C LYS A 36 -75.86 -7.60 -26.66
N VAL A 37 -75.68 -6.28 -26.80
CA VAL A 37 -75.10 -5.44 -27.86
C VAL A 37 -74.17 -4.35 -27.26
N ALA A 38 -73.34 -3.75 -28.12
CA ALA A 38 -72.35 -2.70 -27.89
C ALA A 38 -72.62 -1.64 -26.78
N VAL A 39 -71.55 -1.34 -26.02
CA VAL A 39 -71.24 0.02 -25.55
C VAL A 39 -69.80 0.34 -25.93
N GLY A 40 -69.58 1.45 -26.64
CA GLY A 40 -68.24 1.87 -27.01
C GLY A 40 -68.19 3.28 -27.57
N LEU A 41 -67.91 4.26 -26.71
CA LEU A 41 -67.20 5.50 -27.05
C LEU A 41 -66.72 6.20 -25.77
N LEU A 42 -65.45 6.65 -25.76
CA LEU A 42 -64.78 7.43 -24.69
C LEU A 42 -64.56 6.66 -23.36
N PRO A 43 -63.42 6.85 -22.63
CA PRO A 43 -62.63 8.08 -22.56
C PRO A 43 -61.09 7.91 -22.59
N PRO A 44 -60.40 8.24 -23.70
CA PRO A 44 -58.93 8.39 -23.70
C PRO A 44 -58.44 9.60 -22.86
N LEU A 45 -59.27 10.64 -22.79
CA LEU A 45 -58.88 11.96 -22.25
C LEU A 45 -58.56 11.96 -20.75
N ARG A 46 -59.21 11.09 -19.95
CA ARG A 46 -58.95 11.04 -18.49
C ARG A 46 -57.56 10.50 -18.15
N PHE A 47 -57.06 9.49 -18.89
CA PHE A 47 -55.70 8.98 -18.69
C PHE A 47 -54.63 9.97 -19.14
N ILE A 48 -54.86 10.68 -20.24
CA ILE A 48 -53.93 11.73 -20.71
C ILE A 48 -53.89 12.89 -19.70
N ALA A 49 -55.03 13.30 -19.12
CA ALA A 49 -55.07 14.31 -18.08
C ALA A 49 -54.29 13.89 -16.82
N VAL A 50 -54.46 12.65 -16.34
CA VAL A 50 -53.70 12.13 -15.18
C VAL A 50 -52.20 12.09 -15.45
N LEU A 51 -51.77 11.60 -16.62
CA LEU A 51 -50.34 11.57 -16.99
C LEU A 51 -49.76 12.99 -17.16
N ALA A 52 -50.53 13.92 -17.71
CA ALA A 52 -50.13 15.33 -17.80
C ALA A 52 -49.97 15.96 -16.42
N VAL A 53 -50.92 15.74 -15.50
CA VAL A 53 -50.84 16.22 -14.11
C VAL A 53 -49.63 15.62 -13.40
N VAL A 54 -49.41 14.30 -13.46
CA VAL A 54 -48.24 13.65 -12.82
C VAL A 54 -46.93 14.15 -13.42
N SER A 55 -46.87 14.37 -14.73
CA SER A 55 -45.69 14.96 -15.38
C SER A 55 -45.47 16.41 -14.96
N TRP A 56 -46.53 17.22 -14.81
CA TRP A 56 -46.43 18.60 -14.35
C TRP A 56 -46.11 18.71 -12.85
N THR A 57 -46.64 17.84 -11.99
CA THR A 57 -46.28 17.83 -10.56
C THR A 57 -44.84 17.37 -10.36
N SER A 58 -44.34 16.41 -11.14
CA SER A 58 -42.94 16.00 -11.10
C SER A 58 -42.02 17.05 -11.71
N PHE A 59 -42.42 17.72 -12.80
CA PHE A 59 -41.67 18.84 -13.37
C PHE A 59 -41.61 20.01 -12.39
N ILE A 60 -42.74 20.43 -11.82
CA ILE A 60 -42.79 21.46 -10.77
C ILE A 60 -41.97 21.02 -9.55
N TYR A 61 -42.10 19.79 -9.05
CA TYR A 61 -41.31 19.32 -7.91
C TYR A 61 -39.81 19.39 -8.17
N CYS A 62 -39.35 18.95 -9.35
CA CYS A 62 -37.96 19.07 -9.75
C CYS A 62 -37.54 20.54 -9.95
N HIS A 63 -38.37 21.38 -10.56
CA HIS A 63 -38.05 22.79 -10.79
C HIS A 63 -38.08 23.63 -9.52
N PHE A 64 -38.98 23.33 -8.57
CA PHE A 64 -38.99 23.94 -7.24
C PHE A 64 -37.84 23.41 -6.39
N SER A 65 -37.44 22.13 -6.53
CA SER A 65 -36.21 21.62 -5.90
C SER A 65 -34.95 22.27 -6.47
N LEU A 66 -34.92 22.54 -7.77
CA LEU A 66 -33.81 23.24 -8.45
C LEU A 66 -33.84 24.76 -8.26
N LEU A 67 -35.00 25.37 -7.99
CA LEU A 67 -35.13 26.78 -7.61
C LEU A 67 -34.84 26.99 -6.12
N SER A 68 -35.27 26.10 -5.22
CA SER A 68 -34.84 26.08 -3.82
C SER A 68 -33.35 25.77 -3.68
N GLY A 69 -32.80 24.90 -4.55
CA GLY A 69 -31.36 24.69 -4.68
C GLY A 69 -30.61 25.79 -5.44
N GLY A 70 -31.33 26.65 -6.17
CA GLY A 70 -30.78 27.77 -6.93
C GLY A 70 -30.80 29.10 -6.17
N LEU A 71 -31.74 29.29 -5.24
CA LEU A 71 -31.91 30.50 -4.42
C LEU A 71 -30.91 30.62 -3.27
N LEU A 72 -29.74 30.00 -3.39
CA LEU A 72 -28.59 30.13 -2.48
C LEU A 72 -27.27 30.49 -3.19
N LEU A 73 -27.27 30.75 -4.51
CA LEU A 73 -26.12 31.26 -5.25
C LEU A 73 -26.58 32.21 -6.38
N GLY A 74 -26.65 33.53 -6.14
CA GLY A 74 -27.03 34.43 -7.25
C GLY A 74 -27.33 35.92 -7.02
N HIS A 75 -27.07 36.52 -5.86
CA HIS A 75 -26.95 37.99 -5.76
C HIS A 75 -25.64 38.33 -5.04
N GLY A 76 -24.91 39.32 -5.58
CA GLY A 76 -23.53 39.62 -5.17
C GLY A 76 -23.43 40.85 -4.27
N GLY A 77 -22.21 41.09 -3.77
CA GLY A 77 -21.89 42.30 -2.99
C GLY A 77 -21.90 42.13 -1.47
N GLY A 78 -21.60 40.93 -0.96
CA GLY A 78 -21.36 40.65 0.46
C GLY A 78 -20.30 39.57 0.65
N ASP A 79 -19.58 39.63 1.77
CA ASP A 79 -18.81 38.51 2.31
C ASP A 79 -19.75 37.55 3.09
N ASP A 80 -19.19 36.50 3.69
CA ASP A 80 -19.77 35.48 4.59
C ASP A 80 -20.08 34.08 4.02
N GLY A 81 -19.77 33.07 4.83
CA GLY A 81 -20.63 31.88 4.97
C GLY A 81 -20.20 30.55 4.38
N ALA A 82 -19.06 30.45 3.68
CA ALA A 82 -18.55 29.15 3.21
C ALA A 82 -17.90 28.36 4.36
N ASP A 83 -18.68 27.47 5.00
CA ASP A 83 -18.27 26.60 6.12
C ASP A 83 -16.86 26.00 5.94
N PRO A 84 -15.85 26.43 6.73
CA PRO A 84 -14.45 26.00 6.60
C PRO A 84 -14.17 24.63 7.21
N CYS A 85 -15.18 24.01 7.86
CA CYS A 85 -15.09 22.74 8.56
C CYS A 85 -15.83 21.59 7.88
N ARG A 86 -16.52 21.85 6.77
CA ARG A 86 -17.09 20.83 5.89
C ARG A 86 -16.05 19.80 5.46
N GLY A 87 -16.28 18.52 5.75
CA GLY A 87 -15.34 17.44 5.44
C GLY A 87 -14.19 17.32 6.45
N ARG A 88 -14.21 18.11 7.53
CA ARG A 88 -13.20 18.14 8.60
C ARG A 88 -13.81 18.01 10.00
N TYR A 89 -15.11 17.79 10.15
CA TYR A 89 -15.73 17.81 11.48
C TYR A 89 -15.28 16.61 12.32
N ILE A 90 -14.85 16.85 13.56
CA ILE A 90 -14.47 15.78 14.50
C ILE A 90 -15.38 15.81 15.72
N TYR A 91 -16.02 14.68 16.00
CA TYR A 91 -16.71 14.44 17.27
C TYR A 91 -15.77 13.72 18.24
N VAL A 92 -15.69 14.17 19.48
CA VAL A 92 -14.90 13.50 20.53
C VAL A 92 -15.85 12.70 21.41
N HIS A 93 -15.57 11.42 21.65
CA HIS A 93 -16.34 10.63 22.61
C HIS A 93 -16.10 11.11 24.05
N ASP A 94 -17.19 11.44 24.75
CA ASP A 94 -17.20 11.59 26.20
C ASP A 94 -17.02 10.20 26.87
N LEU A 95 -15.76 9.82 27.07
CA LEU A 95 -15.39 8.54 27.66
C LEU A 95 -15.46 8.59 29.20
N PRO A 96 -15.91 7.51 29.86
CA PRO A 96 -15.77 7.36 31.31
C PRO A 96 -14.33 7.60 31.77
N ARG A 97 -14.17 8.51 32.74
CA ARG A 97 -12.88 9.09 33.19
C ARG A 97 -11.76 8.09 33.48
N ARG A 98 -12.11 6.84 33.83
CA ARG A 98 -11.18 5.70 33.98
C ARG A 98 -10.29 5.42 32.78
N PHE A 99 -10.70 5.84 31.58
CA PHE A 99 -9.96 5.69 30.32
C PHE A 99 -8.96 6.84 30.05
N ASN A 100 -8.99 7.92 30.82
CA ASN A 100 -8.14 9.09 30.59
C ASN A 100 -7.82 9.92 31.85
N ASP A 101 -8.76 10.74 32.31
CA ASP A 101 -8.62 11.67 33.44
C ASP A 101 -8.09 11.00 34.71
N ASP A 102 -8.67 9.85 35.06
CA ASP A 102 -8.32 9.11 36.27
C ASP A 102 -6.95 8.44 36.14
N ILE A 103 -6.51 8.13 34.92
CA ILE A 103 -5.15 7.63 34.65
C ILE A 103 -4.11 8.72 34.94
N LEU A 104 -4.42 9.97 34.60
CA LEU A 104 -3.55 11.12 34.89
C LEU A 104 -3.66 11.60 36.34
N ARG A 105 -4.84 11.55 36.97
CA ARG A 105 -4.99 11.85 38.41
C ARG A 105 -4.17 10.88 39.25
N ASP A 106 -4.17 9.61 38.88
CA ASP A 106 -3.51 8.53 39.59
C ASP A 106 -2.03 8.34 39.13
N CYS A 107 -1.41 9.34 38.48
CA CYS A 107 -0.07 9.29 37.88
C CYS A 107 1.10 8.91 38.82
N ARG A 108 0.86 8.80 40.14
CA ARG A 108 1.82 8.30 41.13
C ARG A 108 1.78 6.78 41.31
N LYS A 109 0.71 6.09 40.86
CA LYS A 109 0.51 4.64 41.03
C LYS A 109 1.40 3.77 40.12
N THR A 110 2.23 4.38 39.26
CA THR A 110 3.26 3.66 38.48
C THR A 110 4.56 3.44 39.24
N ARG A 111 4.69 3.97 40.47
CA ARG A 111 5.94 4.07 41.24
C ARG A 111 6.70 2.76 41.45
N ASP A 112 5.99 1.63 41.45
CA ASP A 112 6.58 0.32 41.75
C ASP A 112 7.44 -0.21 40.59
N HIS A 113 7.25 0.34 39.38
CA HIS A 113 7.97 -0.05 38.16
C HIS A 113 8.54 1.13 37.34
N TRP A 114 8.04 2.36 37.53
CA TRP A 114 8.43 3.56 36.78
C TRP A 114 8.57 4.80 37.69
N PRO A 115 9.37 5.81 37.29
CA PRO A 115 9.43 7.10 37.99
C PRO A 115 8.06 7.80 38.11
N ASP A 116 7.98 8.84 38.95
CA ASP A 116 6.76 9.65 39.15
C ASP A 116 6.31 10.33 37.84
N MET A 117 5.34 9.73 37.15
CA MET A 117 4.84 10.18 35.86
C MET A 117 4.11 11.52 35.94
N CYS A 118 3.71 11.98 37.14
CA CYS A 118 3.09 13.29 37.33
C CYS A 118 3.99 14.46 36.87
N GLY A 119 5.32 14.29 36.92
CA GLY A 119 6.25 15.27 36.34
C GLY A 119 6.08 15.40 34.83
N PHE A 120 5.91 14.28 34.14
CA PHE A 120 5.85 14.17 32.67
C PHE A 120 4.47 14.48 32.09
N VAL A 121 3.37 14.21 32.81
CA VAL A 121 2.01 14.52 32.32
C VAL A 121 1.52 15.94 32.67
N SER A 122 2.34 16.71 33.40
CA SER A 122 2.09 18.14 33.64
C SER A 122 2.09 18.96 32.33
N ASN A 123 1.61 20.20 32.38
CA ASN A 123 1.51 21.10 31.21
C ASN A 123 0.83 20.42 29.99
N ALA A 124 -0.35 19.84 30.18
CA ALA A 124 -1.14 19.17 29.13
C ALA A 124 -0.44 17.98 28.43
N GLY A 125 0.56 17.36 29.09
CA GLY A 125 1.34 16.24 28.56
C GLY A 125 2.76 16.60 28.11
N LEU A 126 3.11 17.89 28.08
CA LEU A 126 4.46 18.35 27.73
C LEU A 126 5.49 18.10 28.84
N GLY A 127 5.04 17.88 30.08
CA GLY A 127 5.92 17.76 31.25
C GLY A 127 6.37 19.11 31.80
N ARG A 128 7.36 19.12 32.68
CA ARG A 128 7.84 20.36 33.33
C ARG A 128 8.56 21.25 32.30
N PRO A 129 8.42 22.60 32.35
CA PRO A 129 9.19 23.48 31.48
C PRO A 129 10.69 23.32 31.77
N LEU A 130 11.52 23.35 30.73
CA LEU A 130 12.97 23.31 30.90
C LEU A 130 13.47 24.68 31.33
N VAL A 131 14.18 24.73 32.44
CA VAL A 131 14.87 25.93 32.93
C VAL A 131 16.35 25.57 32.95
N ASP A 132 17.04 25.86 31.86
CA ASP A 132 18.49 25.66 31.77
C ASP A 132 19.21 26.58 32.76
N ARG A 133 19.92 25.98 33.72
CA ARG A 133 20.72 26.66 34.74
C ARG A 133 22.16 26.95 34.31
N ALA A 134 22.57 26.50 33.12
CA ALA A 134 23.93 26.69 32.61
C ALA A 134 24.02 27.89 31.64
N ASP A 135 23.36 27.79 30.48
CA ASP A 135 23.63 28.70 29.35
C ASP A 135 22.40 29.55 28.93
N GLY A 136 21.23 29.34 29.55
CA GLY A 136 19.97 29.96 29.15
C GLY A 136 19.48 29.55 27.75
N VAL A 137 20.02 28.47 27.17
CA VAL A 137 19.83 28.10 25.76
C VAL A 137 18.48 27.47 25.47
N LEU A 138 17.95 26.68 26.41
CA LEU A 138 16.61 26.08 26.32
C LEU A 138 15.78 26.55 27.52
N THR A 139 14.77 27.38 27.25
CA THR A 139 13.85 27.90 28.28
C THR A 139 12.41 27.49 27.99
N GLY A 140 11.63 27.29 29.06
CA GLY A 140 10.18 27.06 28.98
C GLY A 140 9.42 28.21 28.33
N GLU A 141 9.99 29.42 28.36
CA GLU A 141 9.50 30.61 27.67
C GLU A 141 9.71 30.54 26.15
N ALA A 142 10.77 29.85 25.70
CA ALA A 142 11.01 29.52 24.30
C ALA A 142 10.39 28.18 23.84
N GLY A 143 9.42 27.63 24.59
CA GLY A 143 8.68 26.42 24.21
C GLY A 143 9.37 25.08 24.52
N TRP A 144 10.37 25.06 25.41
CA TRP A 144 11.12 23.84 25.74
C TRP A 144 10.61 23.15 27.00
N TYR A 145 10.30 21.86 26.90
CA TYR A 145 9.73 21.06 27.99
C TYR A 145 10.45 19.71 28.17
N GLY A 146 10.37 19.17 29.38
CA GLY A 146 10.90 17.85 29.76
C GLY A 146 10.02 16.70 29.26
N THR A 147 9.62 16.76 28.00
CA THR A 147 8.63 15.88 27.38
C THR A 147 9.05 14.42 27.42
N HIS A 148 8.13 13.55 27.85
CA HIS A 148 8.38 12.12 27.86
C HIS A 148 8.01 11.49 26.50
N GLN A 149 8.88 10.60 26.01
CA GLN A 149 8.74 9.98 24.69
C GLN A 149 7.44 9.16 24.50
N PHE A 150 6.81 8.75 25.60
CA PHE A 150 5.54 8.01 25.62
C PHE A 150 4.34 8.85 26.11
N ALA A 151 4.42 10.20 26.07
CA ALA A 151 3.33 11.08 26.53
C ALA A 151 2.29 11.45 25.46
N LEU A 152 2.39 10.87 24.26
CA LEU A 152 1.65 11.30 23.07
C LEU A 152 0.13 11.30 23.26
N ASP A 153 -0.45 10.34 23.98
CA ASP A 153 -1.89 10.23 24.22
C ASP A 153 -2.47 11.51 24.83
N ALA A 154 -1.76 12.06 25.84
CA ALA A 154 -2.16 13.27 26.55
C ALA A 154 -1.91 14.53 25.71
N ILE A 155 -0.77 14.60 25.01
CA ILE A 155 -0.42 15.74 24.15
C ILE A 155 -1.44 15.85 23.00
N PHE A 156 -1.72 14.76 22.31
CA PHE A 156 -2.61 14.71 21.16
C PHE A 156 -4.06 14.99 21.56
N HIS A 157 -4.55 14.43 22.67
CA HIS A 157 -5.90 14.75 23.16
C HIS A 157 -6.02 16.23 23.54
N ASN A 158 -5.01 16.84 24.16
CA ASN A 158 -5.07 18.26 24.47
C ASN A 158 -4.91 19.18 23.24
N ARG A 159 -4.15 18.77 22.20
CA ARG A 159 -4.18 19.45 20.89
C ARG A 159 -5.55 19.31 20.20
N MET A 160 -6.19 18.14 20.30
CA MET A 160 -7.54 17.91 19.75
C MET A 160 -8.59 18.87 20.31
N LYS A 161 -8.48 19.24 21.60
CA LYS A 161 -9.36 20.25 22.23
C LYS A 161 -9.25 21.65 21.60
N GLN A 162 -8.17 21.94 20.86
CA GLN A 162 -7.95 23.19 20.12
C GLN A 162 -8.24 23.04 18.62
N TYR A 163 -8.75 21.89 18.16
CA TYR A 163 -9.04 21.66 16.75
C TYR A 163 -10.25 22.49 16.32
N GLU A 164 -10.07 23.33 15.30
CA GLU A 164 -11.05 24.34 14.91
C GLU A 164 -12.38 23.78 14.38
N CYS A 165 -12.40 22.50 14.01
CA CYS A 165 -13.58 21.79 13.48
C CYS A 165 -14.10 20.71 14.43
N LEU A 166 -13.96 20.89 15.74
CA LEU A 166 -14.72 20.08 16.70
C LEU A 166 -16.24 20.30 16.55
N THR A 167 -17.02 19.25 16.74
CA THR A 167 -18.49 19.31 16.80
C THR A 167 -19.04 18.52 17.98
N ASN A 168 -20.06 19.07 18.65
CA ASN A 168 -20.84 18.37 19.68
C ASN A 168 -21.95 17.49 19.06
N GLN A 169 -22.14 17.54 17.73
CA GLN A 169 -23.15 16.77 17.02
C GLN A 169 -22.48 15.63 16.23
N SER A 170 -22.43 14.44 16.81
CA SER A 170 -21.78 13.27 16.19
C SER A 170 -22.30 12.94 14.79
N ALA A 171 -23.57 13.23 14.51
CA ALA A 171 -24.23 13.04 13.22
C ALA A 171 -23.52 13.75 12.05
N VAL A 172 -22.99 14.96 12.24
CA VAL A 172 -22.30 15.73 11.18
C VAL A 172 -20.80 15.47 11.10
N ALA A 173 -20.25 14.66 12.01
CA ALA A 173 -18.81 14.44 12.10
C ALA A 173 -18.24 13.57 10.96
N ASP A 174 -17.11 14.01 10.42
CA ASP A 174 -16.29 13.33 9.41
C ASP A 174 -15.38 12.26 10.03
N ALA A 175 -14.86 12.50 11.24
CA ALA A 175 -14.15 11.51 12.04
C ALA A 175 -14.63 11.52 13.51
N VAL A 176 -14.35 10.45 14.24
CA VAL A 176 -14.70 10.29 15.66
C VAL A 176 -13.44 10.00 16.48
N PHE A 177 -13.03 10.94 17.33
CA PHE A 177 -11.88 10.75 18.21
C PHE A 177 -12.26 10.03 19.50
N VAL A 178 -11.49 9.01 19.86
CA VAL A 178 -11.62 8.21 21.08
C VAL A 178 -10.45 8.56 22.02
N PRO A 179 -10.65 9.42 23.03
CA PRO A 179 -9.59 9.89 23.92
C PRO A 179 -9.22 8.86 25.01
N PHE A 180 -8.82 7.65 24.61
CA PHE A 180 -8.28 6.61 25.50
C PHE A 180 -6.76 6.72 25.60
N TYR A 181 -6.22 6.74 26.82
CA TYR A 181 -4.77 6.82 27.04
C TYR A 181 -4.11 5.42 27.10
N ALA A 182 -4.19 4.70 25.98
CA ALA A 182 -3.72 3.31 25.85
C ALA A 182 -2.24 3.14 26.22
N GLY A 183 -1.37 4.10 25.88
CA GLY A 183 0.06 4.06 26.19
C GLY A 183 0.34 4.15 27.69
N PHE A 184 -0.43 4.96 28.43
CA PHE A 184 -0.33 5.04 29.88
C PHE A 184 -0.99 3.84 30.57
N ASP A 185 -2.11 3.35 30.04
CA ASP A 185 -2.81 2.18 30.58
C ASP A 185 -1.92 0.93 30.55
N PHE A 186 -1.27 0.66 29.40
CA PHE A 186 -0.27 -0.39 29.25
C PHE A 186 0.82 -0.33 30.34
N VAL A 187 1.40 0.86 30.60
CA VAL A 187 2.48 1.02 31.59
C VAL A 187 2.03 0.68 33.03
N ARG A 188 0.74 0.84 33.37
CA ARG A 188 0.23 0.48 34.70
C ARG A 188 0.19 -1.02 34.97
N TYR A 189 -0.08 -1.82 33.94
CA TYR A 189 -0.44 -3.24 34.10
C TYR A 189 0.50 -4.22 33.37
N HIS A 190 1.46 -3.75 32.59
CA HIS A 190 2.31 -4.62 31.78
C HIS A 190 3.25 -5.54 32.60
N TRP A 191 3.87 -5.03 33.67
CA TRP A 191 4.74 -5.82 34.54
C TRP A 191 3.97 -6.35 35.75
N GLY A 192 4.23 -7.60 36.17
CA GLY A 192 3.65 -8.20 37.38
C GLY A 192 2.21 -8.73 37.27
N TYR A 193 1.37 -8.19 36.38
CA TYR A 193 -0.04 -8.62 36.23
C TYR A 193 -0.26 -9.65 35.12
N ASP A 194 -1.40 -10.34 35.19
CA ASP A 194 -1.84 -11.33 34.19
C ASP A 194 -2.39 -10.69 32.90
N ASN A 195 -2.65 -11.53 31.89
CA ASN A 195 -3.15 -11.07 30.60
C ASN A 195 -4.58 -10.51 30.67
N ALA A 196 -5.42 -10.98 31.60
CA ALA A 196 -6.77 -10.48 31.78
C ALA A 196 -6.78 -9.03 32.31
N THR A 197 -5.93 -8.73 33.29
CA THR A 197 -5.76 -7.40 33.88
C THR A 197 -5.21 -6.41 32.85
N ARG A 198 -4.23 -6.83 32.04
CA ARG A 198 -3.65 -6.04 30.94
C ARG A 198 -4.67 -5.67 29.87
N ASP A 199 -5.57 -6.59 29.53
CA ASP A 199 -6.54 -6.39 28.45
C ASP A 199 -7.85 -5.73 28.92
N ALA A 200 -8.13 -5.73 30.24
CA ALA A 200 -9.41 -5.33 30.81
C ALA A 200 -9.93 -3.97 30.33
N ALA A 201 -9.09 -2.93 30.31
CA ALA A 201 -9.50 -1.60 29.84
C ALA A 201 -9.77 -1.58 28.32
N SER A 202 -9.03 -2.35 27.52
CA SER A 202 -9.22 -2.45 26.07
C SER A 202 -10.50 -3.22 25.72
N VAL A 203 -10.78 -4.32 26.44
CA VAL A 203 -12.03 -5.08 26.35
C VAL A 203 -13.22 -4.18 26.71
N ASP A 204 -13.14 -3.48 27.84
CA ASP A 204 -14.22 -2.62 28.32
C ASP A 204 -14.47 -1.41 27.40
N LEU A 205 -13.41 -0.79 26.89
CA LEU A 205 -13.52 0.33 25.96
C LEU A 205 -14.19 -0.10 24.66
N THR A 206 -13.74 -1.18 24.04
CA THR A 206 -14.32 -1.65 22.77
C THR A 206 -15.77 -2.10 22.96
N GLN A 207 -16.09 -2.80 24.05
CA GLN A 207 -17.47 -3.09 24.42
C GLN A 207 -18.32 -1.83 24.69
N TRP A 208 -17.75 -0.77 25.26
CA TRP A 208 -18.44 0.51 25.48
C TRP A 208 -18.73 1.21 24.15
N LEU A 209 -17.73 1.27 23.26
CA LEU A 209 -17.81 1.89 21.94
C LEU A 209 -18.82 1.18 21.04
N MET A 210 -18.77 -0.15 20.93
CA MET A 210 -19.66 -0.94 20.06
C MET A 210 -21.15 -0.80 20.41
N ARG A 211 -21.49 -0.33 21.62
CA ARG A 211 -22.86 -0.05 22.05
C ARG A 211 -23.37 1.34 21.64
N ARG A 212 -22.47 2.28 21.28
CA ARG A 212 -22.77 3.68 20.91
C ARG A 212 -23.47 3.78 19.53
N PRO A 213 -24.35 4.78 19.32
CA PRO A 213 -24.93 5.01 18.00
C PRO A 213 -23.89 5.43 16.95
N GLU A 214 -22.85 6.17 17.36
CA GLU A 214 -21.72 6.57 16.50
C GLU A 214 -21.06 5.38 15.84
N TRP A 215 -20.76 4.33 16.61
CA TRP A 215 -20.09 3.13 16.13
C TRP A 215 -20.86 2.46 14.99
N ARG A 216 -22.20 2.47 15.05
CA ARG A 216 -23.07 1.83 14.06
C ARG A 216 -23.06 2.51 12.71
N ARG A 217 -22.55 3.75 12.59
CA ARG A 217 -22.45 4.48 11.32
C ARG A 217 -21.51 3.82 10.32
N MET A 218 -20.35 3.35 10.79
CA MET A 218 -19.32 2.72 9.93
C MET A 218 -18.66 1.47 10.53
N GLY A 219 -19.15 0.98 11.67
CA GLY A 219 -18.57 -0.16 12.38
C GLY A 219 -17.19 0.16 12.92
N GLY A 220 -17.00 1.34 13.53
CA GLY A 220 -15.69 1.78 14.05
C GLY A 220 -14.71 2.33 13.01
N ARG A 221 -14.95 2.15 11.70
CA ARG A 221 -14.00 2.58 10.65
C ARG A 221 -13.86 4.10 10.45
N ASP A 222 -14.72 4.91 11.08
CA ASP A 222 -14.58 6.36 11.22
C ASP A 222 -14.07 6.80 12.61
N HIS A 223 -13.79 5.85 13.49
CA HIS A 223 -13.23 6.11 14.81
C HIS A 223 -11.71 5.99 14.79
N PHE A 224 -11.04 6.85 15.55
CA PHE A 224 -9.60 6.80 15.75
C PHE A 224 -9.17 7.14 17.17
N LEU A 225 -8.07 6.55 17.63
CA LEU A 225 -7.42 6.84 18.91
C LEU A 225 -5.92 7.02 18.75
N VAL A 226 -5.27 7.53 19.79
CA VAL A 226 -3.81 7.71 19.85
C VAL A 226 -3.27 6.91 21.02
N ALA A 227 -2.17 6.21 20.80
CA ALA A 227 -1.52 5.36 21.79
C ALA A 227 -0.01 5.62 21.79
N GLY A 228 0.50 6.21 22.88
CA GLY A 228 1.89 6.68 23.01
C GLY A 228 2.93 5.59 23.22
N ARG A 229 2.82 4.49 22.48
CA ARG A 229 3.65 3.30 22.50
C ARG A 229 3.78 2.73 21.07
N THR A 230 4.51 1.64 20.89
CA THR A 230 4.61 0.98 19.57
C THR A 230 3.36 0.13 19.30
N GLY A 231 3.02 -0.13 18.05
CA GLY A 231 1.94 -1.06 17.68
C GLY A 231 2.16 -2.47 18.26
N TRP A 232 3.40 -2.89 18.44
CA TRP A 232 3.78 -4.15 19.09
C TRP A 232 3.32 -4.24 20.56
N ASP A 233 3.30 -3.12 21.30
CA ASP A 233 2.78 -3.07 22.68
C ASP A 233 1.27 -3.34 22.78
N PHE A 234 0.57 -3.34 21.65
CA PHE A 234 -0.89 -3.54 21.54
C PHE A 234 -1.28 -4.74 20.65
N ARG A 235 -0.31 -5.54 20.21
CA ARG A 235 -0.50 -6.68 19.30
C ARG A 235 -0.18 -8.03 19.93
N ARG A 236 -0.49 -8.22 21.23
CA ARG A 236 -0.37 -9.54 21.86
C ARG A 236 -1.38 -10.53 21.25
N ASP A 237 -0.89 -11.41 20.40
CA ASP A 237 -1.57 -12.63 19.99
C ASP A 237 -1.73 -13.55 21.22
N THR A 238 -2.84 -14.29 21.34
CA THR A 238 -3.01 -15.29 22.40
C THR A 238 -2.18 -16.55 22.16
N ASN A 239 -1.72 -16.75 20.92
CA ASN A 239 -1.20 -18.02 20.45
C ASN A 239 0.33 -18.01 20.21
N ILE A 240 1.01 -16.87 20.45
CA ILE A 240 2.47 -16.72 20.27
C ILE A 240 3.07 -16.06 21.51
N ASN A 241 3.99 -16.75 22.19
CA ASN A 241 4.84 -16.18 23.23
C ASN A 241 5.95 -15.36 22.53
N PRO A 242 6.19 -14.08 22.86
CA PRO A 242 6.17 -13.52 24.21
C PRO A 242 4.81 -13.07 24.75
N ASN A 243 4.61 -13.21 26.07
CA ASN A 243 3.58 -12.52 26.86
C ASN A 243 3.83 -10.99 26.98
N TRP A 244 4.14 -10.32 25.87
CA TRP A 244 4.34 -8.86 25.78
C TRP A 244 3.09 -8.16 25.27
N GLY A 245 2.77 -6.97 25.78
CA GLY A 245 1.68 -6.14 25.25
C GLY A 245 0.28 -6.42 25.82
N THR A 246 -0.68 -5.63 25.33
CA THR A 246 -2.13 -5.89 25.40
C THR A 246 -2.63 -6.45 24.05
N ASN A 247 -3.88 -6.91 24.00
CA ASN A 247 -4.53 -7.40 22.77
C ASN A 247 -5.31 -6.32 21.98
N LEU A 248 -5.17 -5.02 22.30
CA LEU A 248 -6.01 -3.94 21.77
C LEU A 248 -6.14 -3.92 20.23
N LEU A 249 -5.03 -4.03 19.49
CA LEU A 249 -5.03 -4.04 18.02
C LEU A 249 -5.35 -5.42 17.41
N VAL A 250 -5.64 -6.42 18.25
CA VAL A 250 -5.99 -7.80 17.86
C VAL A 250 -7.50 -8.04 18.02
N MET A 251 -8.15 -7.43 19.01
CA MET A 251 -9.61 -7.50 19.19
C MET A 251 -10.38 -6.72 18.10
N PRO A 252 -11.62 -7.12 17.75
CA PRO A 252 -12.39 -6.51 16.65
C PRO A 252 -12.49 -4.99 16.72
N GLY A 253 -12.80 -4.42 17.90
CA GLY A 253 -12.93 -2.98 18.07
C GLY A 253 -11.64 -2.20 17.75
N GLY A 254 -10.46 -2.70 18.13
CA GLY A 254 -9.19 -2.05 17.78
C GLY A 254 -8.68 -2.38 16.38
N ARG A 255 -9.18 -3.44 15.74
CA ARG A 255 -8.93 -3.74 14.31
C ARG A 255 -9.72 -2.84 13.36
N ASP A 256 -10.98 -2.53 13.68
CA ASP A 256 -11.83 -1.66 12.85
C ASP A 256 -11.45 -0.17 12.94
N MET A 257 -10.91 0.27 14.08
CA MET A 257 -10.45 1.66 14.29
C MET A 257 -9.13 1.97 13.59
N SER A 258 -8.87 3.27 13.39
CA SER A 258 -7.52 3.77 13.06
C SER A 258 -6.78 4.10 14.35
N VAL A 259 -5.53 3.64 14.52
CA VAL A 259 -4.77 3.91 15.75
C VAL A 259 -3.45 4.59 15.41
N LEU A 260 -3.26 5.80 15.94
CA LEU A 260 -2.01 6.53 15.83
C LEU A 260 -1.04 6.02 16.90
N VAL A 261 0.07 5.43 16.46
CA VAL A 261 1.10 4.82 17.30
C VAL A 261 2.45 5.51 17.06
N LEU A 262 3.41 5.31 17.96
CA LEU A 262 4.77 5.84 17.77
C LEU A 262 5.53 5.10 16.67
N GLU A 263 5.27 3.81 16.53
CA GLU A 263 5.77 2.97 15.43
C GLU A 263 4.68 1.97 15.05
N SER A 264 4.34 1.91 13.77
CA SER A 264 3.49 0.87 13.23
C SER A 264 4.20 -0.46 13.34
N SER A 265 3.43 -1.48 13.68
CA SER A 265 3.81 -2.89 13.58
C SER A 265 4.15 -3.33 12.16
N LEU A 266 3.70 -2.58 11.14
CA LEU A 266 3.73 -2.96 9.72
C LEU A 266 2.91 -4.23 9.39
N LEU A 267 2.18 -4.80 10.37
CA LEU A 267 1.49 -6.08 10.25
C LEU A 267 0.03 -5.97 9.81
N ASN A 268 -0.62 -4.82 9.97
CA ASN A 268 -2.01 -4.60 9.60
C ASN A 268 -2.24 -3.11 9.35
N GLY A 269 -3.03 -2.77 8.32
CA GLY A 269 -3.31 -1.38 7.93
C GLY A 269 -4.23 -0.60 8.87
N SER A 270 -4.22 -0.90 10.18
CA SER A 270 -5.02 -0.21 11.21
C SER A 270 -4.18 0.66 12.16
N ASP A 271 -2.87 0.39 12.31
CA ASP A 271 -1.93 1.21 13.11
C ASP A 271 -0.96 2.02 12.24
N TYR A 272 -1.00 3.35 12.40
CA TYR A 272 -0.25 4.33 11.59
C TYR A 272 0.79 5.05 12.47
N ALA A 273 2.04 5.15 12.01
CA ALA A 273 3.11 5.75 12.79
C ALA A 273 3.13 7.28 12.69
N VAL A 274 3.16 7.95 13.84
CA VAL A 274 3.32 9.41 13.96
C VAL A 274 4.57 9.74 14.79
N PRO A 275 5.24 10.89 14.55
CA PRO A 275 6.50 11.24 15.21
C PRO A 275 6.43 11.15 16.73
N TYR A 276 7.51 10.67 17.36
CA TYR A 276 7.64 10.71 18.81
C TYR A 276 7.64 12.16 19.30
N PRO A 277 6.94 12.50 20.41
CA PRO A 277 7.04 13.81 21.04
C PRO A 277 8.49 14.17 21.38
N THR A 278 9.02 15.21 20.75
CA THR A 278 10.33 15.81 21.04
C THR A 278 10.25 16.72 22.26
N TYR A 279 11.33 17.45 22.59
CA TYR A 279 11.34 18.43 23.68
C TYR A 279 10.87 19.85 23.30
N PHE A 280 10.58 20.10 22.02
CA PHE A 280 10.25 21.44 21.50
C PHE A 280 8.78 21.55 21.12
N HIS A 281 8.09 22.46 21.80
CA HIS A 281 6.66 22.72 21.68
C HIS A 281 6.43 24.23 21.48
N PRO A 282 6.45 24.71 20.24
CA PRO A 282 6.28 26.13 19.93
C PRO A 282 4.89 26.62 20.34
N ARG A 283 4.79 27.91 20.71
CA ARG A 283 3.50 28.58 20.99
C ARG A 283 2.99 29.45 19.85
N SER A 284 3.87 29.76 18.90
CA SER A 284 3.58 30.63 17.76
C SER A 284 4.43 30.23 16.55
N ASP A 285 3.96 30.60 15.36
CA ASP A 285 4.72 30.48 14.11
C ASP A 285 6.08 31.19 14.22
N ALA A 286 6.13 32.31 14.94
CA ALA A 286 7.36 33.05 15.20
C ALA A 286 8.38 32.26 16.03
N ASP A 287 7.96 31.36 16.93
CA ASP A 287 8.89 30.48 17.65
C ASP A 287 9.47 29.40 16.74
N VAL A 288 8.67 28.90 15.78
CA VAL A 288 9.11 27.94 14.76
C VAL A 288 10.15 28.57 13.85
N PHE A 289 9.85 29.73 13.25
CA PHE A 289 10.77 30.40 12.34
C PHE A 289 12.07 30.83 13.04
N ARG A 290 11.96 31.42 14.25
CA ARG A 290 13.13 31.78 15.08
C ARG A 290 14.00 30.56 15.42
N TRP A 291 13.39 29.38 15.63
CA TRP A 291 14.15 28.15 15.85
C TRP A 291 14.80 27.63 14.56
N GLN A 292 14.09 27.63 13.43
CA GLN A 292 14.62 27.25 12.12
C GLN A 292 15.84 28.11 11.73
N ASP A 293 15.73 29.43 11.83
CA ASP A 293 16.83 30.36 11.54
C ASP A 293 18.01 30.18 12.50
N ARG A 294 17.73 29.87 13.78
CA ARG A 294 18.78 29.51 14.74
C ARG A 294 19.54 28.26 14.30
N VAL A 295 18.87 27.14 13.99
CA VAL A 295 19.56 25.89 13.63
C VAL A 295 20.20 25.91 12.24
N ARG A 296 19.71 26.79 11.35
CA ARG A 296 20.34 27.20 10.09
C ARG A 296 21.67 27.90 10.34
N GLY A 297 21.68 28.94 11.18
CA GLY A 297 22.89 29.69 11.54
C GLY A 297 23.92 28.93 12.39
N MET A 298 23.60 27.76 12.95
CA MET A 298 24.54 26.99 13.79
C MET A 298 25.74 26.45 12.99
N GLN A 299 26.94 26.74 13.47
CA GLN A 299 28.19 26.13 13.01
C GLN A 299 28.31 24.68 13.49
N ARG A 300 28.59 23.75 12.56
CA ARG A 300 28.71 22.31 12.85
C ARG A 300 30.19 21.95 13.07
N ARG A 301 30.54 21.68 14.33
CA ARG A 301 31.89 21.32 14.78
C ARG A 301 32.22 19.85 14.49
N TRP A 302 31.24 18.98 14.57
CA TRP A 302 31.41 17.52 14.44
C TRP A 302 30.81 17.05 13.11
N LEU A 303 31.50 16.15 12.42
CA LEU A 303 30.95 15.51 11.22
C LEU A 303 29.74 14.65 11.59
N MET A 304 29.90 13.80 12.60
CA MET A 304 28.88 12.87 13.05
C MET A 304 28.72 12.87 14.57
N ALA A 305 27.51 12.56 15.05
CA ALA A 305 27.23 12.42 16.47
C ALA A 305 26.37 11.20 16.78
N PHE A 306 26.59 10.61 17.95
CA PHE A 306 25.80 9.49 18.46
C PHE A 306 25.33 9.72 19.91
N VAL A 307 24.06 9.40 20.17
CA VAL A 307 23.50 9.33 21.52
C VAL A 307 22.99 7.92 21.73
N GLY A 308 23.48 7.23 22.76
CA GLY A 308 23.14 5.84 23.02
C GLY A 308 24.14 5.10 23.90
N ALA A 309 23.97 3.78 23.97
CA ALA A 309 24.83 2.84 24.68
C ALA A 309 24.90 1.53 23.88
N PRO A 310 25.93 0.68 24.09
CA PRO A 310 25.89 -0.70 23.58
C PRO A 310 24.76 -1.46 24.31
N ARG A 311 24.24 -2.53 23.71
CA ARG A 311 23.49 -3.54 24.49
C ARG A 311 24.49 -4.33 25.33
N PRO A 312 24.18 -4.68 26.60
CA PRO A 312 25.06 -5.49 27.44
C PRO A 312 25.37 -6.86 26.81
N ASP A 313 24.37 -7.46 26.16
CA ASP A 313 24.35 -8.89 25.83
C ASP A 313 24.83 -9.22 24.39
N ASP A 314 25.11 -8.20 23.57
CA ASP A 314 25.65 -8.36 22.21
C ASP A 314 26.73 -7.31 21.90
N PRO A 315 28.03 -7.60 22.09
CA PRO A 315 29.12 -6.68 21.74
C PRO A 315 29.29 -6.48 20.23
N LYS A 316 28.60 -7.25 19.37
CA LYS A 316 28.60 -7.12 17.91
C LYS A 316 27.35 -6.38 17.39
N ASN A 317 26.51 -5.83 18.26
CA ASN A 317 25.35 -5.03 17.86
C ASN A 317 25.79 -3.73 17.15
N ILE A 318 24.93 -3.18 16.27
CA ILE A 318 25.24 -1.97 15.49
C ILE A 318 25.64 -0.75 16.33
N ARG A 319 25.09 -0.58 17.54
CA ARG A 319 25.45 0.53 18.44
C ARG A 319 26.86 0.38 18.99
N ALA A 320 27.32 -0.84 19.25
CA ALA A 320 28.70 -1.09 19.68
C ALA A 320 29.69 -0.74 18.55
N GLN A 321 29.37 -1.10 17.30
CA GLN A 321 30.18 -0.74 16.13
C GLN A 321 30.20 0.77 15.89
N ILE A 322 29.06 1.46 16.01
CA ILE A 322 28.97 2.92 15.96
C ILE A 322 29.83 3.58 17.04
N ILE A 323 29.78 3.08 18.29
CA ILE A 323 30.60 3.61 19.40
C ILE A 323 32.09 3.37 19.13
N ALA A 324 32.47 2.20 18.61
CA ALA A 324 33.86 1.90 18.26
C ALA A 324 34.40 2.83 17.16
N GLN A 325 33.68 2.98 16.05
CA GLN A 325 34.07 3.90 14.97
C GLN A 325 34.06 5.36 15.45
N CYS A 326 33.13 5.76 16.33
CA CYS A 326 33.08 7.11 16.89
C CYS A 326 34.26 7.40 17.84
N ASN A 327 34.69 6.44 18.65
CA ASN A 327 35.87 6.58 19.51
C ASN A 327 37.20 6.59 18.73
N ALA A 328 37.23 6.01 17.53
CA ALA A 328 38.43 5.97 16.69
C ALA A 328 38.72 7.29 15.94
N THR A 329 37.88 8.33 16.08
CA THR A 329 38.01 9.57 15.30
C THR A 329 37.66 10.84 16.08
N SER A 330 38.43 11.90 15.84
CA SER A 330 38.13 13.26 16.33
C SER A 330 36.99 13.95 15.57
N ALA A 331 36.50 13.36 14.48
CA ALA A 331 35.37 13.88 13.72
C ALA A 331 33.99 13.55 14.36
N CYS A 332 33.96 12.65 15.34
CA CYS A 332 32.76 12.21 16.05
C CYS A 332 32.66 12.81 17.46
N SER A 333 31.44 12.91 17.98
CA SER A 333 31.19 13.21 19.40
C SER A 333 29.95 12.46 19.90
N GLN A 334 29.98 11.96 21.14
CA GLN A 334 28.91 11.12 21.68
C GLN A 334 28.48 11.45 23.10
N LEU A 335 27.25 11.05 23.45
CA LEU A 335 26.74 11.03 24.82
C LEU A 335 26.32 9.60 25.20
N GLY A 336 27.02 9.03 26.19
CA GLY A 336 26.81 7.67 26.65
C GLY A 336 25.57 7.50 27.54
N CYS A 337 24.71 6.54 27.19
CA CYS A 337 23.52 6.13 27.94
C CYS A 337 23.74 4.89 28.82
N ALA A 338 24.96 4.68 29.34
CA ALA A 338 25.21 3.56 30.25
C ALA A 338 24.35 3.66 31.52
N PHE A 339 24.03 2.53 32.16
CA PHE A 339 23.20 2.52 33.37
C PHE A 339 23.84 3.38 34.47
N GLY A 340 23.09 4.34 35.03
CA GLY A 340 23.59 5.36 35.94
C GLY A 340 24.11 6.66 35.29
N SER A 341 24.30 6.70 33.97
CA SER A 341 24.66 7.94 33.25
C SER A 341 23.45 8.87 33.10
N SER A 342 23.47 10.01 33.79
CA SER A 342 22.49 11.08 33.59
C SER A 342 22.70 11.87 32.30
N GLN A 343 23.86 11.75 31.64
CA GLN A 343 24.30 12.67 30.59
C GLN A 343 23.40 12.65 29.36
N CYS A 344 22.97 11.47 28.92
CA CYS A 344 22.14 11.31 27.72
C CYS A 344 20.63 11.50 28.00
N HIS A 345 20.21 11.50 29.27
CA HIS A 345 18.82 11.78 29.65
C HIS A 345 18.55 13.29 29.81
N SER A 346 19.59 14.14 29.77
CA SER A 346 19.47 15.60 29.77
C SER A 346 19.09 16.14 28.37
N PRO A 347 17.93 16.81 28.20
CA PRO A 347 17.53 17.44 26.95
C PRO A 347 18.57 18.45 26.44
N GLY A 348 19.10 19.28 27.36
CA GLY A 348 20.10 20.29 27.05
C GLY A 348 21.42 19.71 26.56
N ASN A 349 21.79 18.49 26.96
CA ASN A 349 23.00 17.84 26.47
C ASN A 349 22.79 17.26 25.06
N ILE A 350 21.68 16.53 24.84
CA ILE A 350 21.30 16.01 23.51
C ILE A 350 21.28 17.16 22.50
N MET A 351 20.54 18.23 22.80
CA MET A 351 20.38 19.36 21.88
C MET A 351 21.67 20.15 21.68
N ARG A 352 22.55 20.28 22.69
CA ARG A 352 23.88 20.93 22.52
C ARG A 352 24.85 20.09 21.69
N LEU A 353 24.72 18.76 21.69
CA LEU A 353 25.49 17.88 20.79
C LEU A 353 24.92 17.96 19.35
N PHE A 354 23.63 17.70 19.16
CA PHE A 354 23.04 17.62 17.82
C PHE A 354 23.05 18.98 17.07
N GLN A 355 22.91 20.13 17.75
CA GLN A 355 23.08 21.45 17.10
C GLN A 355 24.51 21.70 16.58
N LYS A 356 25.51 20.95 17.07
CA LYS A 356 26.92 21.07 16.69
C LYS A 356 27.39 19.96 15.75
N ALA A 357 26.51 19.05 15.33
CA ALA A 357 26.82 17.94 14.45
C ALA A 357 26.14 18.10 13.07
N THR A 358 26.81 17.67 12.01
CA THR A 358 26.24 17.64 10.65
C THR A 358 25.32 16.43 10.46
N PHE A 359 25.82 15.24 10.81
CA PHE A 359 25.10 13.97 10.74
C PHE A 359 24.84 13.39 12.13
N CYS A 360 23.69 12.75 12.32
CA CYS A 360 23.29 12.16 13.59
C CYS A 360 22.92 10.70 13.39
N LEU A 361 23.65 9.79 14.06
CA LEU A 361 23.57 8.36 13.83
C LEU A 361 22.34 7.78 14.55
N GLN A 362 21.43 7.15 13.79
CA GLN A 362 20.15 6.62 14.26
C GLN A 362 20.01 5.11 13.98
N PRO A 363 20.78 4.26 14.67
CA PRO A 363 20.57 2.82 14.64
C PRO A 363 19.25 2.43 15.34
N PRO A 364 18.70 1.24 15.03
CA PRO A 364 17.57 0.65 15.75
C PRO A 364 17.78 0.49 17.27
N GLY A 365 16.73 0.02 17.93
CA GLY A 365 16.73 -0.32 19.35
C GLY A 365 15.93 -1.56 19.64
N ASP A 366 15.06 -1.46 20.64
CA ASP A 366 14.10 -2.51 21.03
C ASP A 366 12.96 -2.59 19.99
N SER A 367 12.83 -1.53 19.19
CA SER A 367 12.02 -1.37 18.00
C SER A 367 12.86 -0.74 16.87
N TYR A 368 12.29 -0.47 15.69
CA TYR A 368 13.07 -0.02 14.53
C TYR A 368 13.56 1.43 14.62
N THR A 369 12.85 2.32 15.31
CA THR A 369 13.18 3.76 15.43
C THR A 369 13.26 4.22 16.89
N ARG A 370 13.34 5.54 17.11
CA ARG A 370 13.56 6.17 18.42
C ARG A 370 13.32 7.69 18.36
N ARG A 371 12.85 8.32 19.45
CA ARG A 371 12.68 9.79 19.53
C ARG A 371 13.94 10.59 19.13
N SER A 372 15.13 10.04 19.39
CA SER A 372 16.42 10.62 18.97
C SER A 372 16.49 10.98 17.47
N VAL A 373 15.73 10.29 16.60
CA VAL A 373 15.57 10.68 15.18
C VAL A 373 15.02 12.10 15.07
N PHE A 374 13.88 12.35 15.69
CA PHE A 374 13.19 13.63 15.64
C PHE A 374 13.90 14.71 16.45
N ASP A 375 14.50 14.37 17.60
CA ASP A 375 15.39 15.29 18.33
C ASP A 375 16.54 15.79 17.43
N SER A 376 17.12 14.91 16.59
CA SER A 376 18.18 15.31 15.66
C SER A 376 17.68 16.17 14.50
N MET A 377 16.48 15.91 13.97
CA MET A 377 15.87 16.76 12.96
C MET A 377 15.53 18.15 13.50
N VAL A 378 14.98 18.25 14.72
CA VAL A 378 14.74 19.53 15.42
C VAL A 378 16.05 20.29 15.64
N ALA A 379 17.18 19.61 15.81
CA ALA A 379 18.49 20.24 15.88
C ALA A 379 19.11 20.64 14.52
N GLY A 380 18.39 20.42 13.40
CA GLY A 380 18.92 20.62 12.04
C GLY A 380 20.10 19.70 11.70
N CYS A 381 20.14 18.50 12.30
CA CYS A 381 21.16 17.47 12.08
C CYS A 381 20.60 16.37 11.17
N ILE A 382 21.35 15.95 10.16
CA ILE A 382 20.89 14.99 9.14
C ILE A 382 20.88 13.57 9.74
N PRO A 383 19.72 12.89 9.88
CA PRO A 383 19.67 11.53 10.39
C PRO A 383 20.36 10.54 9.43
N VAL A 384 21.13 9.61 10.01
CA VAL A 384 21.75 8.47 9.32
C VAL A 384 21.09 7.19 9.83
N PHE A 385 20.38 6.48 8.95
CA PHE A 385 19.63 5.28 9.26
C PHE A 385 20.38 4.00 8.86
N PHE A 386 20.23 2.95 9.67
CA PHE A 386 20.94 1.68 9.48
C PHE A 386 20.04 0.49 9.09
N HIS A 387 18.72 0.69 9.04
CA HIS A 387 17.75 -0.35 8.67
C HIS A 387 16.55 0.26 7.91
N ASN A 388 16.05 -0.41 6.86
CA ASN A 388 14.99 0.17 6.02
C ASN A 388 13.62 0.27 6.70
N ALA A 389 13.32 -0.59 7.68
CA ALA A 389 12.09 -0.46 8.48
C ALA A 389 12.15 0.67 9.54
N THR A 390 13.16 1.55 9.48
CA THR A 390 13.24 2.77 10.28
C THR A 390 12.26 3.84 9.75
N ALA A 391 12.67 5.09 9.58
CA ALA A 391 11.78 6.19 9.23
C ALA A 391 11.05 6.00 7.89
N TYR A 392 11.66 5.25 6.97
CA TYR A 392 11.22 5.08 5.57
C TYR A 392 9.87 4.35 5.42
N LEU A 393 9.63 3.31 6.24
CA LEU A 393 8.36 2.57 6.24
C LEU A 393 7.35 3.09 7.27
N GLN A 394 7.81 3.87 8.26
CA GLN A 394 6.99 4.32 9.38
C GLN A 394 6.23 5.61 9.05
N TYR A 395 6.93 6.74 8.87
CA TYR A 395 6.35 8.07 9.02
C TYR A 395 5.88 8.70 7.68
N ALA A 396 5.16 7.91 6.88
CA ALA A 396 4.82 8.23 5.48
C ALA A 396 3.97 9.51 5.26
N TRP A 397 3.32 10.04 6.31
CA TRP A 397 2.61 11.34 6.26
C TRP A 397 3.50 12.54 6.62
N HIS A 398 4.59 12.31 7.37
CA HIS A 398 5.38 13.36 8.01
C HIS A 398 6.73 13.62 7.32
N LEU A 399 7.24 12.63 6.57
CA LEU A 399 8.55 12.64 5.91
C LEU A 399 8.43 12.38 4.40
N PRO A 400 9.29 12.98 3.55
CA PRO A 400 9.30 12.73 2.10
C PRO A 400 9.58 11.27 1.72
N ARG A 401 8.94 10.80 0.64
CA ARG A 401 9.27 9.51 -0.01
C ARG A 401 10.68 9.49 -0.61
N GLU A 402 11.21 10.64 -1.03
CA GLU A 402 12.58 10.77 -1.54
C GLU A 402 13.56 10.88 -0.37
N HIS A 403 13.88 9.76 0.28
CA HIS A 403 14.59 9.75 1.56
C HIS A 403 15.99 10.38 1.53
N ALA A 404 16.68 10.30 0.38
CA ALA A 404 17.95 10.96 0.14
C ALA A 404 17.90 12.50 0.21
N LYS A 405 16.71 13.12 0.21
CA LYS A 405 16.57 14.57 0.41
C LYS A 405 16.75 15.00 1.86
N TYR A 406 16.60 14.12 2.85
CA TYR A 406 16.68 14.49 4.28
C TYR A 406 17.54 13.54 5.13
N SER A 407 18.05 12.44 4.59
CA SER A 407 18.70 11.39 5.36
C SER A 407 19.72 10.59 4.56
N VAL A 408 20.65 9.94 5.27
CA VAL A 408 21.63 8.99 4.69
C VAL A 408 21.25 7.58 5.13
N PHE A 409 21.35 6.59 4.23
CA PHE A 409 21.29 5.18 4.59
C PHE A 409 22.70 4.57 4.60
N ILE A 410 23.03 3.81 5.64
CA ILE A 410 24.26 2.99 5.70
C ILE A 410 23.87 1.62 6.29
N SER A 411 23.96 0.57 5.48
CA SER A 411 23.60 -0.81 5.86
C SER A 411 24.20 -1.24 7.22
N GLU A 412 23.35 -1.63 8.17
CA GLU A 412 23.79 -2.25 9.44
C GLU A 412 24.71 -3.45 9.19
N HIS A 413 24.37 -4.29 8.20
CA HIS A 413 25.15 -5.49 7.88
C HIS A 413 26.60 -5.15 7.56
N ASP A 414 26.81 -4.15 6.71
CA ASP A 414 28.13 -3.82 6.17
C ASP A 414 28.98 -3.05 7.18
N VAL A 415 28.36 -2.27 8.07
CA VAL A 415 29.02 -1.69 9.24
C VAL A 415 29.45 -2.79 10.22
N ARG A 416 28.62 -3.81 10.46
CA ARG A 416 28.92 -4.93 11.37
C ARG A 416 29.92 -5.94 10.77
N ALA A 417 30.00 -6.03 9.45
CA ALA A 417 31.03 -6.79 8.75
C ALA A 417 32.39 -6.08 8.67
N GLY A 418 32.42 -4.76 8.88
CA GLY A 418 33.61 -3.93 8.66
C GLY A 418 33.83 -3.53 7.19
N ASN A 419 32.88 -3.84 6.30
CA ASN A 419 32.92 -3.52 4.88
C ASN A 419 32.87 -2.01 4.60
N VAL A 420 32.27 -1.22 5.50
CA VAL A 420 32.15 0.24 5.36
C VAL A 420 32.53 0.99 6.64
N SER A 421 33.23 2.11 6.46
CA SER A 421 33.50 3.11 7.49
C SER A 421 32.46 4.23 7.40
N ILE A 422 31.73 4.47 8.50
CA ILE A 422 30.67 5.49 8.57
C ILE A 422 31.24 6.87 8.26
N GLU A 423 32.43 7.20 8.79
CA GLU A 423 33.09 8.48 8.50
C GLU A 423 33.46 8.61 7.01
N ALA A 424 33.99 7.55 6.39
CA ALA A 424 34.36 7.60 4.97
C ALA A 424 33.13 7.80 4.08
N THR A 425 32.04 7.08 4.35
CA THR A 425 30.76 7.23 3.63
C THR A 425 30.19 8.64 3.79
N LEU A 426 30.23 9.22 4.99
CA LEU A 426 29.70 10.57 5.24
C LEU A 426 30.60 11.68 4.66
N ARG A 427 31.92 11.49 4.61
CA ARG A 427 32.86 12.42 3.95
C ARG A 427 32.76 12.40 2.42
N ALA A 428 32.28 11.29 1.83
CA ALA A 428 32.09 11.19 0.38
C ALA A 428 30.88 11.99 -0.14
N ILE A 429 29.99 12.47 0.74
CA ILE A 429 28.82 13.26 0.36
C ILE A 429 29.26 14.71 0.04
N PRO A 430 29.02 15.23 -1.18
CA PRO A 430 29.44 16.59 -1.55
C PRO A 430 28.81 17.65 -0.64
N ALA A 431 29.58 18.65 -0.20
CA ALA A 431 29.12 19.68 0.74
C ALA A 431 27.84 20.41 0.29
N ALA A 432 27.70 20.69 -1.02
CA ALA A 432 26.49 21.28 -1.58
C ALA A 432 25.26 20.37 -1.45
N THR A 433 25.44 19.04 -1.46
CA THR A 433 24.37 18.06 -1.20
C THR A 433 24.03 18.01 0.28
N VAL A 434 25.05 18.03 1.16
CA VAL A 434 24.85 18.10 2.63
C VAL A 434 24.01 19.33 3.01
N GLU A 435 24.29 20.50 2.44
CA GLU A 435 23.53 21.71 2.77
C GLU A 435 22.08 21.66 2.25
N ARG A 436 21.83 21.08 1.06
CA ARG A 436 20.45 20.81 0.59
C ARG A 436 19.70 19.86 1.51
N MET A 437 20.36 18.81 2.00
CA MET A 437 19.78 17.85 2.93
C MET A 437 19.46 18.49 4.29
N ARG A 438 20.35 19.35 4.78
CA ARG A 438 20.17 20.12 6.01
C ARG A 438 18.98 21.07 5.92
N GLU A 439 18.86 21.83 4.84
CA GLU A 439 17.73 22.75 4.65
C GLU A 439 16.40 22.00 4.53
N GLU A 440 16.35 20.84 3.89
CA GLU A 440 15.15 20.00 3.89
C GLU A 440 14.81 19.48 5.30
N VAL A 441 15.80 19.04 6.09
CA VAL A 441 15.58 18.67 7.51
C VAL A 441 15.04 19.84 8.32
N ILE A 442 15.59 21.05 8.14
CA ILE A 442 15.11 22.27 8.83
C ILE A 442 13.69 22.62 8.37
N ARG A 443 13.37 22.49 7.08
CA ARG A 443 12.03 22.69 6.52
C ARG A 443 11.00 21.69 7.06
N LEU A 444 11.43 20.48 7.42
CA LEU A 444 10.59 19.41 7.99
C LEU A 444 10.35 19.54 9.50
N ILE A 445 11.05 20.43 10.22
CA ILE A 445 10.89 20.61 11.68
C ILE A 445 9.41 20.70 12.12
N PRO A 446 8.52 21.47 11.46
CA PRO A 446 7.11 21.56 11.87
C PRO A 446 6.35 20.23 11.82
N SER A 447 6.53 19.42 10.76
CA SER A 447 5.78 18.17 10.58
C SER A 447 6.23 17.04 11.51
N VAL A 448 7.28 17.27 12.33
CA VAL A 448 7.82 16.31 13.31
C VAL A 448 7.80 16.78 14.76
N ILE A 449 7.16 17.92 15.06
CA ILE A 449 6.93 18.43 16.43
C ILE A 449 5.44 18.66 16.68
N TYR A 450 5.06 18.79 17.95
CA TYR A 450 3.69 19.12 18.36
C TYR A 450 3.71 20.50 19.03
N ALA A 451 2.81 21.41 18.68
CA ALA A 451 2.70 22.72 19.32
C ALA A 451 2.28 22.61 20.80
N ASP A 452 2.46 23.68 21.58
CA ASP A 452 1.98 23.73 22.97
C ASP A 452 0.42 23.69 22.99
N PRO A 453 -0.24 22.69 23.63
CA PRO A 453 -1.69 22.52 23.59
C PRO A 453 -2.51 23.67 24.22
N ARG A 454 -1.85 24.65 24.85
CA ARG A 454 -2.45 25.87 25.41
C ARG A 454 -2.42 27.05 24.43
N SER A 455 -2.00 26.80 23.19
CA SER A 455 -1.82 27.77 22.12
C SER A 455 -2.24 27.18 20.77
N LYS A 456 -2.22 28.02 19.72
CA LYS A 456 -2.52 27.61 18.35
C LYS A 456 -1.52 28.27 17.39
N LEU A 457 -0.99 27.49 16.45
CA LEU A 457 -0.24 27.99 15.30
C LEU A 457 -1.22 28.49 14.23
N GLU A 458 -0.87 29.56 13.51
CA GLU A 458 -1.78 30.26 12.59
C GLU A 458 -1.64 29.77 11.15
N THR A 459 -0.41 29.63 10.66
CA THR A 459 -0.09 29.25 9.28
C THR A 459 0.80 28.00 9.21
N VAL A 460 1.64 27.80 10.21
CA VAL A 460 2.47 26.60 10.38
C VAL A 460 1.60 25.43 10.86
N ARG A 461 1.75 24.27 10.22
CA ARG A 461 1.07 23.03 10.61
C ARG A 461 2.03 22.10 11.35
N ASP A 462 1.61 21.59 12.49
CA ASP A 462 2.42 20.69 13.32
C ASP A 462 2.17 19.20 12.98
N ALA A 463 2.85 18.28 13.67
CA ALA A 463 2.64 16.85 13.52
C ALA A 463 1.24 16.38 13.93
N PHE A 464 0.55 17.08 14.83
CA PHE A 464 -0.86 16.80 15.13
C PHE A 464 -1.75 17.18 13.94
N ASP A 465 -1.55 18.36 13.35
CA ASP A 465 -2.34 18.83 12.20
C ASP A 465 -2.16 17.89 10.99
N VAL A 466 -0.92 17.44 10.71
CA VAL A 466 -0.59 16.46 9.66
C VAL A 466 -1.25 15.09 9.93
N ALA A 467 -1.21 14.60 11.16
CA ALA A 467 -1.80 13.31 11.51
C ALA A 467 -3.34 13.33 11.50
N VAL A 468 -3.95 14.44 11.91
CA VAL A 468 -5.42 14.63 11.84
C VAL A 468 -5.87 14.77 10.39
N GLU A 469 -5.13 15.47 9.54
CA GLU A 469 -5.37 15.54 8.10
C GLU A 469 -5.33 14.14 7.46
N GLY A 470 -4.24 13.39 7.67
CA GLY A 470 -4.11 12.02 7.15
C GLY A 470 -5.20 11.04 7.63
N ILE A 471 -5.68 11.21 8.87
CA ILE A 471 -6.83 10.45 9.41
C ILE A 471 -8.14 10.85 8.73
N ILE A 472 -8.41 12.15 8.56
CA ILE A 472 -9.60 12.64 7.86
C ILE A 472 -9.60 12.11 6.42
N ASP A 473 -8.48 12.18 5.72
CA ASP A 473 -8.35 11.68 4.35
C ASP A 473 -8.56 10.16 4.28
N ARG A 474 -7.95 9.40 5.18
CA ARG A 474 -8.14 7.94 5.28
C ARG A 474 -9.62 7.59 5.53
N ILE A 475 -10.31 8.33 6.39
CA ILE A 475 -11.74 8.12 6.66
C ILE A 475 -12.61 8.60 5.49
N ALA A 476 -12.25 9.69 4.81
CA ALA A 476 -12.92 10.19 3.61
C ALA A 476 -12.81 9.18 2.44
N MET A 477 -11.64 8.57 2.23
CA MET A 477 -11.45 7.47 1.28
C MET A 477 -12.22 6.19 1.67
N THR A 478 -12.50 6.00 2.97
CA THR A 478 -13.33 4.89 3.47
C THR A 478 -14.84 5.18 3.34
N ARG A 479 -15.27 6.45 3.43
CA ARG A 479 -16.66 6.92 3.30
C ARG A 479 -17.08 7.08 1.84
N GLY A 480 -16.36 7.95 1.14
CA GLY A 480 -16.52 8.20 -0.26
C GLY A 480 -15.88 7.04 -1.02
N GLY A 481 -16.70 6.05 -1.35
CA GLY A 481 -16.36 5.03 -2.34
C GLY A 481 -16.04 5.71 -3.67
N TYR A 482 -14.76 6.08 -3.83
CA TYR A 482 -14.20 6.86 -4.92
C TYR A 482 -14.51 8.38 -4.93
N ALA A 483 -13.97 9.14 -3.97
CA ALA A 483 -13.91 10.63 -4.01
C ALA A 483 -12.50 11.16 -3.69
N ARG A 484 -12.05 12.23 -4.38
CA ARG A 484 -10.68 12.79 -4.29
C ARG A 484 -10.61 14.04 -3.41
N SER A 485 -9.48 14.28 -2.74
CA SER A 485 -9.04 15.65 -2.39
C SER A 485 -7.54 15.92 -2.24
N TRP A 486 -6.61 15.04 -2.64
CA TRP A 486 -5.16 15.36 -2.66
C TRP A 486 -4.53 15.35 -4.04
N LEU A 487 -4.34 16.56 -4.61
CA LEU A 487 -3.24 16.93 -5.52
C LEU A 487 -3.35 18.41 -5.99
N ARG A 488 -3.41 19.37 -5.06
CA ARG A 488 -3.21 20.81 -5.37
C ARG A 488 -2.51 21.57 -4.25
N PRO A 489 -1.29 22.09 -4.46
CA PRO A 489 -0.75 23.17 -3.62
C PRO A 489 -1.67 24.40 -3.70
N LYS A 490 -1.97 25.01 -2.55
CA LYS A 490 -2.66 26.32 -2.49
C LYS A 490 -1.72 27.43 -2.97
N GLN A 491 -1.65 27.67 -4.28
CA GLN A 491 -1.03 28.88 -4.81
C GLN A 491 -1.80 30.11 -4.30
N SER A 492 -1.08 31.12 -3.79
CA SER A 492 -1.69 32.36 -3.29
C SER A 492 -2.45 33.10 -4.39
N ARG A 493 -3.53 33.82 -4.05
CA ARG A 493 -4.34 34.57 -5.02
C ARG A 493 -3.51 35.55 -5.87
N GLN A 494 -2.46 36.14 -5.27
CA GLN A 494 -1.52 37.04 -5.95
C GLN A 494 -0.78 36.38 -7.13
N ALA A 495 -0.36 35.11 -7.01
CA ALA A 495 0.35 34.39 -8.07
C ALA A 495 -0.55 34.07 -9.28
N LEU A 496 -1.84 33.78 -9.03
CA LEU A 496 -2.82 33.53 -10.08
C LEU A 496 -3.12 34.77 -10.92
N ASP A 497 -3.16 35.95 -10.30
CA ASP A 497 -3.35 37.22 -10.99
C ASP A 497 -2.13 37.61 -11.84
N ALA A 498 -0.91 37.41 -11.33
CA ALA A 498 0.31 37.59 -12.11
C ALA A 498 0.33 36.68 -13.36
N ARG A 499 -0.10 35.42 -13.22
CA ARG A 499 -0.17 34.45 -14.32
C ARG A 499 -1.27 34.79 -15.34
N ARG A 500 -2.44 35.28 -14.88
CA ARG A 500 -3.51 35.78 -15.76
C ARG A 500 -3.10 37.03 -16.55
N ARG A 501 -2.34 37.96 -15.95
CA ARG A 501 -1.81 39.14 -16.66
C ARG A 501 -0.81 38.74 -17.75
N ARG A 502 0.13 37.82 -17.48
CA ARG A 502 1.07 37.32 -18.51
C ARG A 502 0.37 36.60 -19.67
N LEU A 503 -0.63 35.74 -19.39
CA LEU A 503 -1.34 34.99 -20.44
C LEU A 503 -2.19 35.86 -21.37
N ARG A 504 -2.79 36.98 -20.89
CA ARG A 504 -3.51 37.91 -21.75
C ARG A 504 -2.59 38.74 -22.67
N GLY A 505 -1.35 38.99 -22.26
CA GLY A 505 -0.37 39.70 -23.10
C GLY A 505 0.13 38.91 -24.31
N PHE A 506 0.10 37.58 -24.25
CA PHE A 506 0.67 36.71 -25.29
C PHE A 506 -0.23 36.51 -26.52
N ALA A 507 -1.56 36.59 -26.33
CA ALA A 507 -2.54 36.31 -27.38
C ALA A 507 -2.75 37.46 -28.40
N SER A 508 -2.11 38.61 -28.22
CA SER A 508 -2.41 39.85 -28.95
C SER A 508 -1.27 40.35 -29.87
N ARG A 509 -0.35 39.47 -30.30
CA ARG A 509 0.84 39.87 -31.11
C ARG A 509 1.11 39.10 -32.40
N HIS A 510 0.26 38.15 -32.81
CA HIS A 510 0.41 37.45 -34.09
C HIS A 510 -0.93 37.37 -34.83
N LEU A 511 -1.19 38.32 -35.74
CA LEU A 511 -1.95 38.16 -36.99
C LEU A 511 -1.92 39.46 -37.83
N GLY A 512 -1.83 39.32 -39.16
CA GLY A 512 -1.58 40.41 -40.13
C GLY A 512 -0.08 40.69 -40.33
N HIS A 513 0.48 40.83 -41.54
CA HIS A 513 0.01 40.83 -42.94
C HIS A 513 1.23 40.45 -43.87
N THR A 514 1.30 40.35 -45.21
CA THR A 514 0.49 40.61 -46.45
C THR A 514 1.27 39.91 -47.63
N THR A 515 0.82 39.49 -48.82
CA THR A 515 -0.50 39.38 -49.52
C THR A 515 -0.42 38.35 -50.69
N SER A 516 -1.57 37.76 -51.08
CA SER A 516 -1.99 37.36 -52.45
C SER A 516 -1.06 36.67 -53.47
N ARG A 517 -1.55 35.56 -54.07
CA ARG A 517 -2.21 35.59 -55.40
C ARG A 517 -3.16 34.39 -55.60
N VAL A 518 -4.13 34.53 -56.52
CA VAL A 518 -5.38 33.73 -56.68
C VAL A 518 -5.77 33.72 -58.18
N PRO A 519 -6.16 32.58 -58.78
CA PRO A 519 -7.57 32.13 -58.95
C PRO A 519 -7.80 30.65 -58.54
N GLY A 520 -8.98 30.13 -58.15
CA GLY A 520 -10.38 30.59 -58.27
C GLY A 520 -11.12 29.81 -59.37
N LYS A 521 -12.29 29.16 -59.22
CA LYS A 521 -13.47 29.19 -58.29
C LYS A 521 -13.95 27.71 -58.08
N ALA A 522 -14.96 27.26 -57.32
CA ALA A 522 -16.04 27.76 -56.42
C ALA A 522 -16.21 26.72 -55.25
N THR A 523 -17.13 26.67 -54.25
CA THR A 523 -18.56 27.05 -54.01
C THR A 523 -19.58 26.17 -54.80
N VAL A 524 -20.55 25.42 -54.22
CA VAL A 524 -21.58 25.75 -53.20
C VAL A 524 -22.17 24.50 -52.48
N VAL A 525 -22.21 24.55 -51.12
CA VAL A 525 -23.28 24.15 -50.13
C VAL A 525 -23.89 22.71 -50.04
N CYS A 526 -24.33 22.43 -48.80
CA CYS A 526 -25.00 21.25 -48.21
C CYS A 526 -26.33 20.76 -48.83
N ALA A 527 -26.66 19.48 -48.61
CA ALA A 527 -27.88 18.93 -47.93
C ALA A 527 -27.80 17.38 -47.91
N CYS A 528 -28.57 16.54 -47.19
CA CYS A 528 -29.71 16.62 -46.23
C CYS A 528 -29.36 15.74 -44.99
N VAL A 529 -29.88 15.86 -43.76
CA VAL A 529 -31.22 16.19 -43.22
C VAL A 529 -32.23 15.01 -43.23
N ARG A 530 -32.39 14.36 -42.05
CA ARG A 530 -33.63 13.68 -41.53
C ARG A 530 -34.15 12.45 -42.33
N VAL A 531 -35.04 11.56 -41.87
CA VAL A 531 -35.67 11.18 -40.56
C VAL A 531 -36.08 9.69 -40.73
N CYS A 532 -35.83 8.72 -39.84
CA CYS A 532 -36.24 8.51 -38.44
C CYS A 532 -37.66 7.91 -38.25
N ALA A 533 -37.81 7.06 -37.21
CA ALA A 533 -39.03 6.34 -36.78
C ALA A 533 -39.49 5.17 -37.70
N ARG A 534 -40.18 4.12 -37.22
CA ARG A 534 -40.90 3.92 -35.93
C ARG A 534 -40.62 2.55 -35.27
N ALA A 535 -40.59 2.59 -33.92
CA ALA A 535 -41.30 1.76 -32.92
C ALA A 535 -41.84 0.34 -33.25
N ALA A 536 -42.12 -0.54 -32.28
CA ALA A 536 -41.73 -0.76 -30.87
C ALA A 536 -42.53 -1.99 -30.35
N HIS A 537 -42.10 -2.60 -29.24
CA HIS A 537 -42.89 -3.48 -28.34
C HIS A 537 -43.96 -4.42 -28.93
N ARG A 538 -43.74 -5.74 -28.76
CA ARG A 538 -44.75 -6.63 -28.16
C ARG A 538 -44.13 -7.91 -27.59
N ARG A 539 -44.40 -8.17 -26.30
CA ARG A 539 -44.63 -9.51 -25.75
C ARG A 539 -45.76 -9.41 -24.74
N MET A 540 -46.65 -10.40 -24.75
CA MET A 540 -47.62 -10.66 -23.70
C MET A 540 -47.26 -11.97 -22.99
N CYS A 541 -47.99 -12.25 -21.91
CA CYS A 541 -47.77 -13.31 -20.94
C CYS A 541 -47.66 -14.75 -21.51
N SER A 542 -47.03 -15.60 -20.69
CA SER A 542 -47.59 -16.86 -20.13
C SER A 542 -46.94 -18.21 -20.50
N ILE A 543 -46.52 -18.90 -19.42
CA ILE A 543 -46.68 -20.34 -19.13
C ILE A 543 -45.95 -21.41 -20.00
N ALA A 544 -45.30 -22.34 -19.29
CA ALA A 544 -44.87 -23.69 -19.69
C ALA A 544 -43.86 -23.83 -20.85
N SER A 545 -43.18 -24.97 -21.06
CA SER A 545 -42.57 -25.96 -20.15
C SER A 545 -41.72 -26.94 -20.98
N ALA A 546 -40.71 -27.57 -20.38
CA ALA A 546 -40.09 -28.83 -20.83
C ALA A 546 -39.44 -28.93 -22.25
N SER A 547 -38.12 -29.17 -22.21
CA SER A 547 -37.40 -30.20 -22.99
C SER A 547 -36.84 -29.93 -24.42
N ARG A 548 -35.63 -30.49 -24.58
CA ARG A 548 -35.00 -31.15 -25.74
C ARG A 548 -34.66 -30.41 -27.06
N SER A 549 -33.36 -30.51 -27.36
CA SER A 549 -32.68 -30.77 -28.65
C SER A 549 -32.89 -29.86 -29.87
N GLN A 550 -31.79 -29.18 -30.27
CA GLN A 550 -30.87 -29.56 -31.38
C GLN A 550 -31.45 -29.92 -32.79
N PRO A 551 -30.64 -29.84 -33.87
CA PRO A 551 -30.22 -28.62 -34.56
C PRO A 551 -30.69 -28.54 -36.04
N GLY A 552 -30.73 -27.34 -36.64
CA GLY A 552 -31.13 -27.14 -38.04
C GLY A 552 -30.17 -26.22 -38.83
N ARG A 553 -29.47 -26.80 -39.82
CA ARG A 553 -28.43 -26.17 -40.65
C ARG A 553 -28.99 -25.43 -41.89
N LEU A 554 -28.23 -24.44 -42.38
CA LEU A 554 -28.19 -23.94 -43.79
C LEU A 554 -29.48 -23.26 -44.34
N LYS A 555 -29.45 -22.45 -45.42
CA LYS A 555 -28.45 -21.47 -45.94
C LYS A 555 -29.12 -20.58 -47.02
N LEU A 556 -28.65 -19.34 -47.16
CA LEU A 556 -28.58 -18.52 -48.39
C LEU A 556 -29.85 -18.18 -49.23
N SER A 557 -29.90 -16.92 -49.68
CA SER A 557 -30.47 -16.46 -50.97
C SER A 557 -32.02 -16.45 -51.12
N THR A 558 -32.67 -15.61 -51.96
CA THR A 558 -32.21 -14.57 -52.92
C THR A 558 -33.26 -13.43 -53.05
N ALA A 559 -32.91 -12.34 -53.75
CA ALA A 559 -33.75 -11.42 -54.57
C ALA A 559 -35.25 -11.16 -54.18
N MET A 560 -35.68 -9.93 -53.84
CA MET A 560 -35.75 -8.70 -54.66
C MET A 560 -36.93 -8.69 -55.66
N GLU A 561 -37.94 -7.83 -55.44
CA GLU A 561 -38.49 -6.99 -56.53
C GLU A 561 -39.19 -5.69 -56.10
N ARG A 562 -39.58 -4.88 -57.11
CA ARG A 562 -39.95 -3.45 -57.09
C ARG A 562 -41.45 -3.25 -56.79
N THR A 563 -41.95 -2.09 -56.32
CA THR A 563 -42.26 -0.88 -57.13
C THR A 563 -42.83 0.26 -56.25
N GLY A 564 -43.04 1.47 -56.79
CA GLY A 564 -43.66 2.63 -56.09
C GLY A 564 -45.16 2.84 -56.42
N ALA A 565 -45.78 4.02 -56.33
CA ALA A 565 -45.34 5.37 -55.91
C ALA A 565 -46.54 6.34 -55.65
N HIS A 566 -46.26 7.49 -54.99
CA HIS A 566 -46.98 8.79 -55.06
C HIS A 566 -48.35 9.07 -54.36
N GLY A 567 -48.42 10.24 -53.68
CA GLY A 567 -49.63 11.07 -53.46
C GLY A 567 -50.46 10.86 -52.17
N GLY A 568 -50.90 11.88 -51.41
CA GLY A 568 -50.57 13.32 -51.46
C GLY A 568 -51.29 14.22 -50.41
N LYS A 569 -50.51 15.03 -49.67
CA LYS A 569 -50.81 16.38 -49.08
C LYS A 569 -52.19 16.66 -48.40
N ARG A 570 -52.27 16.68 -47.05
CA ARG A 570 -53.21 17.56 -46.30
C ARG A 570 -52.94 17.82 -44.78
N LEU A 571 -51.69 17.76 -44.29
CA LEU A 571 -51.39 17.81 -42.83
C LEU A 571 -50.38 18.90 -42.35
N LEU A 572 -50.04 19.89 -43.17
CA LEU A 572 -48.94 20.82 -42.84
C LEU A 572 -49.32 22.00 -41.89
N PRO A 573 -50.47 22.69 -42.00
CA PRO A 573 -50.72 23.92 -41.24
C PRO A 573 -50.81 23.76 -39.71
N ARG A 574 -51.38 22.64 -39.23
CA ARG A 574 -51.59 22.41 -37.79
C ARG A 574 -50.33 22.01 -37.02
N LEU A 575 -49.29 21.51 -37.70
CA LEU A 575 -48.00 21.20 -37.07
C LEU A 575 -47.12 22.45 -36.88
N LEU A 576 -47.21 23.42 -37.79
CA LEU A 576 -46.43 24.66 -37.70
C LEU A 576 -46.88 25.55 -36.53
N PHE A 577 -48.19 25.60 -36.24
CA PHE A 577 -48.72 26.41 -35.12
C PHE A 577 -48.26 25.90 -33.74
N LEU A 578 -48.13 24.57 -33.58
CA LEU A 578 -47.58 23.96 -32.36
C LEU A 578 -46.05 24.12 -32.24
N ALA A 579 -45.33 24.23 -33.36
CA ALA A 579 -43.90 24.52 -33.37
C ALA A 579 -43.58 25.99 -33.03
N ALA A 580 -44.44 26.94 -33.41
CA ALA A 580 -44.26 28.36 -33.09
C ALA A 580 -44.30 28.63 -31.58
N LEU A 581 -45.15 27.91 -30.84
CA LEU A 581 -45.34 28.06 -29.39
C LEU A 581 -44.21 27.49 -28.51
N SER A 582 -43.28 26.70 -29.07
CA SER A 582 -42.16 26.11 -28.30
C SER A 582 -40.82 26.83 -28.48
N VAL A 583 -40.67 27.67 -29.51
CA VAL A 583 -39.40 28.34 -29.85
C VAL A 583 -39.32 29.77 -29.31
N THR A 584 -40.45 30.47 -29.18
CA THR A 584 -40.49 31.87 -28.72
C THR A 584 -39.89 32.13 -27.32
N PRO A 585 -40.00 31.24 -26.30
CA PRO A 585 -39.36 31.50 -25.00
C PRO A 585 -37.82 31.46 -25.06
N TRP A 586 -37.26 30.61 -25.92
CA TRP A 586 -35.81 30.39 -26.00
C TRP A 586 -35.05 31.56 -26.63
N LEU A 587 -35.68 32.28 -27.56
CA LEU A 587 -35.09 33.46 -28.19
C LEU A 587 -34.97 34.64 -27.22
N LEU A 588 -35.97 34.87 -26.38
CA LEU A 588 -35.94 35.93 -25.35
C LEU A 588 -34.81 35.71 -24.32
N ILE A 589 -34.59 34.47 -23.91
CA ILE A 589 -33.49 34.10 -23.00
C ILE A 589 -32.13 34.39 -23.65
N PHE A 590 -31.97 34.10 -24.95
CA PHE A 590 -30.72 34.36 -25.68
C PHE A 590 -30.42 35.86 -25.83
N CYS A 591 -31.42 36.70 -26.11
CA CYS A 591 -31.24 38.15 -26.27
C CYS A 591 -30.87 38.85 -24.95
N LEU A 592 -31.44 38.41 -23.81
CA LEU A 592 -31.10 38.93 -22.48
C LEU A 592 -29.68 38.53 -22.04
N HIS A 593 -29.14 37.41 -22.51
CA HIS A 593 -27.84 36.92 -22.07
C HIS A 593 -26.65 37.66 -22.71
N PHE A 594 -26.86 38.37 -23.83
CA PHE A 594 -25.84 39.10 -24.59
C PHE A 594 -25.79 40.61 -24.32
N SER A 595 -26.78 41.17 -23.63
CA SER A 595 -26.94 42.63 -23.42
C SER A 595 -26.39 43.16 -22.09
N VAL A 596 -25.62 42.33 -21.36
CA VAL A 596 -25.19 42.60 -19.96
C VAL A 596 -23.65 42.69 -19.79
N PHE A 597 -22.87 42.42 -20.84
CA PHE A 597 -21.39 42.41 -20.78
C PHE A 597 -20.73 43.17 -21.94
N ASP A 598 -20.84 44.50 -21.94
CA ASP A 598 -19.90 45.37 -22.64
C ASP A 598 -19.75 46.73 -21.94
N GLY A 599 -18.52 47.26 -21.87
CA GLY A 599 -18.24 48.54 -21.22
C GLY A 599 -16.85 48.65 -20.56
N ALA A 600 -15.94 49.40 -21.19
CA ALA A 600 -14.66 49.80 -20.60
C ALA A 600 -14.16 51.14 -21.23
N PRO A 601 -13.65 52.10 -20.44
CA PRO A 601 -13.07 53.35 -20.93
C PRO A 601 -11.54 53.25 -21.24
N PRO A 602 -10.93 54.24 -21.95
CA PRO A 602 -9.64 54.07 -22.64
C PRO A 602 -8.51 55.05 -22.21
N VAL A 603 -7.38 55.03 -22.97
CA VAL A 603 -6.23 56.00 -22.95
C VAL A 603 -5.20 55.73 -21.82
N SER A 604 -3.86 55.87 -21.94
CA SER A 604 -2.92 56.39 -22.97
C SER A 604 -1.58 55.61 -23.06
N SER A 605 -0.78 55.91 -24.09
CA SER A 605 0.66 55.58 -24.30
C SER A 605 1.43 56.90 -24.63
N PRO A 606 2.74 56.99 -25.02
CA PRO A 606 3.75 55.97 -25.41
C PRO A 606 5.20 56.25 -24.87
N ALA A 607 6.24 55.89 -25.66
CA ALA A 607 7.70 56.20 -25.55
C ALA A 607 8.55 55.30 -24.59
N ALA A 608 9.85 54.99 -24.84
CA ALA A 608 10.70 55.14 -26.04
C ALA A 608 11.84 54.06 -26.10
N ARG A 609 12.66 54.09 -27.17
CA ARG A 609 13.90 53.29 -27.41
C ARG A 609 14.93 53.49 -26.26
N GLN A 610 15.86 52.58 -25.92
CA GLN A 610 17.04 52.15 -26.72
C GLN A 610 17.93 51.11 -25.97
N SER A 611 18.95 50.56 -26.66
CA SER A 611 20.19 49.88 -26.18
C SER A 611 20.20 48.45 -25.60
N LEU A 612 20.91 47.58 -26.35
CA LEU A 612 21.88 46.51 -26.03
C LEU A 612 21.91 45.74 -24.67
N VAL A 613 22.04 44.41 -24.84
CA VAL A 613 22.75 43.40 -24.02
C VAL A 613 22.06 42.86 -22.74
N ALA A 614 22.25 41.55 -22.52
CA ALA A 614 22.00 40.75 -21.30
C ALA A 614 20.56 40.60 -20.77
N VAL A 615 19.78 39.70 -21.38
CA VAL A 615 18.87 38.80 -20.63
C VAL A 615 18.94 37.39 -21.24
N VAL A 616 19.43 36.41 -20.47
CA VAL A 616 19.16 34.98 -20.73
C VAL A 616 17.82 34.65 -20.07
N SER A 617 16.90 34.00 -20.77
CA SER A 617 15.64 33.58 -20.17
C SER A 617 15.84 32.32 -19.34
N GLU A 618 15.58 32.42 -18.05
CA GLU A 618 15.48 31.28 -17.13
C GLU A 618 14.46 30.25 -17.65
N GLY A 619 14.73 28.96 -17.41
CA GLY A 619 13.86 27.84 -17.80
C GLY A 619 14.55 26.70 -18.57
N GLY A 620 15.79 26.88 -19.03
CA GLY A 620 16.56 25.82 -19.70
C GLY A 620 17.46 24.98 -18.78
N GLU A 621 17.96 25.56 -17.68
CA GLU A 621 19.03 24.92 -16.90
C GLU A 621 18.61 23.64 -16.19
N ASP A 622 17.41 23.56 -15.59
CA ASP A 622 17.00 22.36 -14.84
C ASP A 622 16.90 21.12 -15.74
N ALA A 623 16.46 21.28 -16.99
CA ALA A 623 16.42 20.19 -17.96
C ALA A 623 17.83 19.77 -18.41
N GLN A 624 18.70 20.75 -18.69
CA GLN A 624 20.10 20.48 -19.05
C GLN A 624 20.87 19.83 -17.89
N ARG A 625 20.61 20.26 -16.66
CA ARG A 625 21.24 19.77 -15.43
C ARG A 625 20.72 18.38 -15.05
N PHE A 626 19.42 18.11 -15.21
CA PHE A 626 18.86 16.76 -15.08
C PHE A 626 19.49 15.79 -16.08
N LEU A 627 19.65 16.19 -17.35
CA LEU A 627 20.31 15.37 -18.37
C LEU A 627 21.79 15.12 -18.05
N LEU A 628 22.52 16.14 -17.58
CA LEU A 628 23.93 16.01 -17.18
C LEU A 628 24.11 15.17 -15.90
N GLU A 629 23.25 15.33 -14.88
CA GLU A 629 23.28 14.51 -13.67
C GLU A 629 22.92 13.05 -13.97
N GLN A 630 21.97 12.79 -14.87
CA GLN A 630 21.74 11.43 -15.39
C GLN A 630 22.95 10.92 -16.15
N GLU A 631 23.46 11.65 -17.14
CA GLU A 631 24.58 11.18 -17.98
C GLU A 631 25.84 10.90 -17.16
N GLU A 632 26.14 11.70 -16.13
CA GLU A 632 27.29 11.45 -15.27
C GLU A 632 27.07 10.35 -14.23
N GLN A 633 25.84 10.13 -13.73
CA GLN A 633 25.54 8.93 -12.94
C GLN A 633 25.62 7.66 -13.80
N LEU A 634 25.18 7.71 -15.06
CA LEU A 634 25.27 6.61 -16.02
C LEU A 634 26.72 6.27 -16.38
N ARG A 635 27.59 7.28 -16.52
CA ARG A 635 29.05 7.09 -16.71
C ARG A 635 29.78 6.57 -15.46
N ARG A 636 29.12 6.53 -14.30
CA ARG A 636 29.65 5.98 -13.03
C ARG A 636 29.10 4.59 -12.69
N LEU A 637 28.16 4.06 -13.49
CA LEU A 637 27.82 2.64 -13.44
C LEU A 637 28.97 1.82 -14.04
N PRO A 638 29.26 0.62 -13.50
CA PRO A 638 30.03 -0.39 -14.24
C PRO A 638 29.36 -0.68 -15.58
N SER A 639 30.15 -1.05 -16.59
CA SER A 639 29.63 -1.46 -17.88
C SER A 639 28.75 -2.71 -17.73
N ALA A 640 27.83 -2.94 -18.68
CA ALA A 640 27.11 -4.22 -18.77
C ALA A 640 28.05 -5.45 -18.89
N ARG A 641 29.33 -5.22 -19.24
CA ARG A 641 30.43 -6.21 -19.23
C ARG A 641 30.97 -6.54 -17.83
N ASP A 642 30.88 -5.62 -16.87
CA ASP A 642 31.40 -5.84 -15.52
C ASP A 642 30.46 -6.77 -14.72
N VAL A 643 29.15 -6.73 -15.00
CA VAL A 643 28.16 -7.71 -14.49
C VAL A 643 28.44 -9.12 -15.03
N THR A 644 29.14 -9.25 -16.17
CA THR A 644 29.64 -10.53 -16.70
C THR A 644 31.03 -10.92 -16.17
N THR A 645 31.68 -10.06 -15.38
CA THR A 645 33.06 -10.27 -14.87
C THR A 645 33.07 -10.73 -13.41
N THR A 646 32.18 -11.68 -13.08
CA THR A 646 32.27 -12.48 -11.83
C THR A 646 31.98 -13.97 -12.08
N THR A 647 32.11 -14.41 -13.33
CA THR A 647 31.92 -15.80 -13.80
C THR A 647 33.14 -16.26 -14.61
N ALA A 648 34.33 -16.17 -14.01
CA ALA A 648 35.61 -16.52 -14.65
C ALA A 648 36.62 -17.20 -13.69
N ALA A 649 36.11 -17.94 -12.69
CA ALA A 649 36.89 -18.85 -11.84
C ALA A 649 35.96 -19.96 -11.32
N ALA A 650 36.29 -21.25 -11.40
CA ALA A 650 37.45 -21.88 -12.05
C ALA A 650 37.10 -23.30 -12.53
N VAL A 651 37.80 -23.80 -13.55
CA VAL A 651 37.78 -25.21 -13.93
C VAL A 651 39.05 -25.88 -13.39
N ALA A 652 38.92 -26.44 -12.19
CA ALA A 652 39.87 -27.40 -11.60
C ALA A 652 39.08 -28.28 -10.62
N GLY A 653 39.10 -29.60 -10.83
CA GLY A 653 38.41 -30.53 -9.94
C GLY A 653 39.24 -30.83 -8.70
N ASP A 654 38.74 -30.47 -7.53
CA ASP A 654 39.31 -30.84 -6.23
C ASP A 654 38.19 -30.97 -5.17
N ALA A 655 38.43 -31.77 -4.12
CA ALA A 655 37.45 -32.17 -3.12
C ALA A 655 36.89 -31.00 -2.29
N HIS A 656 37.59 -29.87 -2.24
CA HIS A 656 37.16 -28.65 -1.55
C HIS A 656 35.99 -27.91 -2.23
N ALA A 657 35.64 -28.21 -3.48
CA ALA A 657 34.66 -27.42 -4.25
C ALA A 657 33.25 -27.31 -3.61
N CYS A 658 32.84 -28.30 -2.81
CA CYS A 658 31.55 -28.33 -2.10
C CYS A 658 31.65 -28.08 -0.59
N GLU A 659 32.83 -27.71 -0.07
CA GLU A 659 33.02 -27.48 1.36
C GLU A 659 32.10 -26.36 1.87
N GLY A 660 31.30 -26.64 2.91
CA GLY A 660 30.30 -25.71 3.43
C GLY A 660 29.10 -25.44 2.51
N ARG A 661 28.98 -26.12 1.35
CA ARG A 661 27.87 -25.99 0.39
C ARG A 661 26.94 -27.21 0.34
N TYR A 662 27.22 -28.28 1.09
CA TYR A 662 26.45 -29.54 0.98
C TYR A 662 24.97 -29.38 1.34
N VAL A 663 24.09 -30.04 0.60
CA VAL A 663 22.66 -30.16 0.91
C VAL A 663 22.27 -31.63 1.03
N TYR A 664 21.64 -31.99 2.15
CA TYR A 664 20.99 -33.29 2.33
C TYR A 664 19.50 -33.17 2.03
N ILE A 665 18.89 -34.18 1.40
CA ILE A 665 17.44 -34.24 1.13
C ILE A 665 16.85 -35.34 2.01
N HIS A 666 15.79 -35.03 2.78
CA HIS A 666 15.08 -36.05 3.56
C HIS A 666 14.34 -37.04 2.67
N ASP A 667 14.59 -38.33 2.89
CA ASP A 667 13.75 -39.43 2.40
C ASP A 667 12.43 -39.45 3.19
N LEU A 668 11.43 -38.70 2.70
CA LEU A 668 10.11 -38.61 3.30
C LEU A 668 9.21 -39.78 2.89
N PRO A 669 8.40 -40.34 3.80
CA PRO A 669 7.33 -41.26 3.45
C PRO A 669 6.43 -40.72 2.31
N PRO A 670 6.12 -41.53 1.27
CA PRO A 670 5.41 -41.07 0.06
C PRO A 670 4.10 -40.29 0.27
N ARG A 671 3.43 -40.46 1.42
CA ARG A 671 2.24 -39.67 1.80
C ARG A 671 2.47 -38.16 1.92
N PHE A 672 3.72 -37.72 2.01
CA PHE A 672 4.09 -36.31 2.03
C PHE A 672 4.44 -35.74 0.65
N ASN A 673 4.50 -36.57 -0.40
CA ASN A 673 4.84 -36.14 -1.75
C ASN A 673 4.19 -37.00 -2.84
N ASP A 674 4.73 -38.18 -3.16
CA ASP A 674 4.35 -38.94 -4.35
C ASP A 674 2.90 -39.46 -4.31
N ASP A 675 2.38 -39.81 -3.13
CA ASP A 675 0.99 -40.26 -2.98
C ASP A 675 0.00 -39.10 -3.16
N ILE A 676 0.37 -37.86 -2.80
CA ILE A 676 -0.44 -36.65 -3.07
C ILE A 676 -0.64 -36.51 -4.57
N LEU A 677 0.42 -36.73 -5.38
CA LEU A 677 0.36 -36.61 -6.83
C LEU A 677 -0.52 -37.67 -7.51
N ARG A 678 -0.71 -38.87 -6.94
CA ARG A 678 -1.49 -39.96 -7.56
C ARG A 678 -2.91 -39.52 -7.96
N ASN A 679 -3.54 -38.67 -7.15
CA ASN A 679 -4.92 -38.24 -7.33
C ASN A 679 -5.04 -36.83 -7.93
N CYS A 680 -4.06 -36.38 -8.72
CA CYS A 680 -4.02 -35.08 -9.40
C CYS A 680 -5.20 -34.75 -10.35
N ARG A 681 -6.12 -35.71 -10.58
CA ARG A 681 -7.38 -35.49 -11.32
C ARG A 681 -8.53 -35.00 -10.43
N GLU A 682 -8.41 -35.17 -9.11
CA GLU A 682 -9.51 -35.02 -8.15
C GLU A 682 -9.34 -33.80 -7.24
N TRP A 683 -8.11 -33.25 -7.13
CA TRP A 683 -7.78 -32.05 -6.34
C TRP A 683 -8.67 -30.82 -6.65
N TYR A 684 -9.07 -30.64 -7.91
CA TYR A 684 -9.91 -29.54 -8.37
C TYR A 684 -11.11 -30.08 -9.16
N GLN A 685 -12.32 -29.68 -8.77
CA GLN A 685 -13.56 -30.11 -9.44
C GLN A 685 -13.72 -29.61 -10.89
N TRP A 686 -12.78 -28.79 -11.39
CA TRP A 686 -12.86 -28.12 -12.70
C TRP A 686 -11.59 -28.20 -13.56
N ILE A 687 -10.46 -28.72 -13.05
CA ILE A 687 -9.18 -28.85 -13.77
C ILE A 687 -8.52 -30.19 -13.43
N ASN A 688 -8.03 -30.90 -14.45
CA ASN A 688 -7.13 -32.05 -14.31
C ASN A 688 -5.69 -31.53 -14.17
N MET A 689 -5.11 -31.59 -12.96
CA MET A 689 -3.77 -31.06 -12.71
C MET A 689 -2.64 -31.96 -13.23
N CYS A 690 -2.90 -33.23 -13.53
CA CYS A 690 -1.86 -34.16 -13.98
C CYS A 690 -1.14 -33.70 -15.27
N VAL A 691 -1.80 -32.90 -16.11
CA VAL A 691 -1.23 -32.32 -17.35
C VAL A 691 -0.17 -31.25 -17.06
N TYR A 692 -0.18 -30.67 -15.85
CA TYR A 692 0.80 -29.69 -15.37
C TYR A 692 1.90 -30.33 -14.51
N LEU A 693 1.79 -31.61 -14.17
CA LEU A 693 2.75 -32.35 -13.35
C LEU A 693 3.75 -33.19 -14.16
N SER A 694 3.51 -33.34 -15.48
CA SER A 694 4.46 -34.00 -16.38
C SER A 694 5.77 -33.21 -16.51
N ASN A 695 6.79 -33.85 -17.09
CA ASN A 695 8.12 -33.26 -17.33
C ASN A 695 8.80 -32.70 -16.06
N GLY A 696 8.49 -33.24 -14.87
CA GLY A 696 9.06 -32.77 -13.59
C GLY A 696 8.34 -31.55 -12.99
N GLY A 697 7.03 -31.41 -13.24
CA GLY A 697 6.22 -30.27 -12.80
C GLY A 697 6.19 -29.10 -13.79
N LEU A 698 6.84 -29.23 -14.96
CA LEU A 698 6.80 -28.22 -16.02
C LEU A 698 5.49 -28.29 -16.84
N GLY A 699 4.84 -29.46 -16.87
CA GLY A 699 3.70 -29.75 -17.74
C GLY A 699 4.10 -30.01 -19.19
N GLU A 700 3.12 -30.12 -20.08
CA GLU A 700 3.35 -30.41 -21.50
C GLU A 700 4.07 -29.26 -22.26
N PRO A 701 4.88 -29.56 -23.29
CA PRO A 701 5.48 -28.54 -24.16
C PRO A 701 4.44 -27.63 -24.83
N VAL A 702 4.78 -26.36 -25.06
CA VAL A 702 3.91 -25.39 -25.75
C VAL A 702 4.27 -25.28 -27.23
N ASP A 703 3.25 -25.35 -28.09
CA ASP A 703 3.37 -25.16 -29.54
C ASP A 703 3.90 -23.75 -29.93
N ASN A 704 4.94 -23.70 -30.76
CA ASN A 704 5.52 -22.48 -31.32
C ASN A 704 5.06 -22.16 -32.76
N ALA A 705 4.00 -22.79 -33.28
CA ALA A 705 3.39 -22.42 -34.58
C ALA A 705 2.99 -20.93 -34.67
N ASP A 706 2.81 -20.28 -33.52
CA ASP A 706 2.55 -18.84 -33.36
C ASP A 706 3.81 -17.94 -33.40
N GLY A 707 5.03 -18.49 -33.39
CA GLY A 707 6.30 -17.77 -33.31
C GLY A 707 6.52 -16.97 -32.01
N ALA A 708 5.69 -17.23 -30.99
CA ALA A 708 5.69 -16.48 -29.73
C ALA A 708 6.90 -16.80 -28.84
N PHE A 709 7.55 -17.94 -29.05
CA PHE A 709 8.55 -18.56 -28.20
C PHE A 709 9.85 -18.84 -28.98
N ALA A 710 10.84 -19.40 -28.29
CA ALA A 710 11.90 -20.19 -28.92
C ALA A 710 11.40 -21.62 -29.18
N ASP A 711 12.15 -22.39 -29.98
CA ASP A 711 11.72 -23.73 -30.41
C ASP A 711 11.94 -24.82 -29.35
N GLU A 712 12.80 -24.57 -28.36
CA GLU A 712 13.05 -25.45 -27.20
C GLU A 712 12.82 -24.68 -25.88
N GLY A 713 12.56 -25.41 -24.78
CA GLY A 713 12.50 -24.88 -23.41
C GLY A 713 11.16 -24.27 -22.96
N TRP A 714 10.06 -24.41 -23.70
CA TRP A 714 8.76 -23.80 -23.36
C TRP A 714 7.69 -24.84 -22.98
N TYR A 715 7.13 -24.70 -21.78
CA TYR A 715 6.18 -25.66 -21.19
C TYR A 715 4.92 -24.96 -20.65
N ALA A 716 3.84 -25.71 -20.47
CA ALA A 716 2.51 -25.21 -20.11
C ALA A 716 2.37 -24.91 -18.59
N THR A 717 3.47 -24.57 -17.92
CA THR A 717 3.66 -24.53 -16.47
C THR A 717 2.52 -23.88 -15.67
N ASP A 718 2.02 -24.59 -14.66
CA ASP A 718 1.07 -24.03 -13.70
C ASP A 718 1.76 -23.10 -12.69
N HIS A 719 1.07 -22.02 -12.32
CA HIS A 719 1.61 -21.00 -11.43
C HIS A 719 1.84 -21.43 -9.98
N PHE A 720 1.32 -22.60 -9.55
CA PHE A 720 1.57 -23.17 -8.23
C PHE A 720 2.39 -24.48 -8.29
N GLY A 721 3.02 -24.80 -9.42
CA GLY A 721 3.76 -26.07 -9.61
C GLY A 721 5.06 -26.26 -8.82
N LEU A 722 5.51 -25.25 -8.06
CA LEU A 722 6.88 -25.23 -7.54
C LEU A 722 7.23 -26.31 -6.50
N ASP A 723 6.27 -26.91 -5.81
CA ASP A 723 6.50 -28.08 -4.95
C ASP A 723 7.29 -29.18 -5.70
N VAL A 724 6.85 -29.47 -6.93
CA VAL A 724 7.42 -30.52 -7.78
C VAL A 724 8.58 -30.00 -8.62
N ILE A 725 8.50 -28.77 -9.16
CA ILE A 725 9.58 -28.17 -9.96
C ILE A 725 10.85 -28.00 -9.12
N PHE A 726 10.72 -27.44 -7.91
CA PHE A 726 11.86 -27.21 -7.01
C PHE A 726 12.46 -28.54 -6.53
N HIS A 727 11.62 -29.51 -6.14
CA HIS A 727 12.10 -30.85 -5.73
C HIS A 727 12.74 -31.62 -6.89
N SER A 728 12.27 -31.44 -8.13
CA SER A 728 12.89 -32.05 -9.31
C SER A 728 14.22 -31.38 -9.67
N ARG A 729 14.29 -30.04 -9.61
CA ARG A 729 15.49 -29.27 -10.00
C ARG A 729 16.59 -29.27 -8.95
N ILE A 730 16.27 -29.33 -7.65
CA ILE A 730 17.30 -29.44 -6.60
C ILE A 730 18.05 -30.77 -6.64
N LYS A 731 17.49 -31.83 -7.26
CA LYS A 731 18.20 -33.10 -7.52
C LYS A 731 19.38 -32.96 -8.51
N GLN A 732 19.47 -31.83 -9.22
CA GLN A 732 20.61 -31.48 -10.08
C GLN A 732 21.59 -30.50 -9.40
N TYR A 733 21.42 -30.23 -8.10
CA TYR A 733 22.36 -29.41 -7.33
C TYR A 733 23.69 -30.17 -7.14
N GLU A 734 24.80 -29.50 -7.41
CA GLU A 734 26.12 -30.16 -7.51
C GLU A 734 26.73 -30.60 -6.17
N CYS A 735 26.27 -30.03 -5.06
CA CYS A 735 26.72 -30.37 -3.72
C CYS A 735 25.65 -31.12 -2.93
N LEU A 736 24.91 -32.05 -3.55
CA LEU A 736 24.11 -33.00 -2.79
C LEU A 736 25.00 -33.98 -2.01
N THR A 737 24.47 -34.52 -0.92
CA THR A 737 25.12 -35.58 -0.15
C THR A 737 24.11 -36.48 0.53
N ASP A 738 24.42 -37.77 0.61
CA ASP A 738 23.66 -38.76 1.40
C ASP A 738 24.08 -38.77 2.89
N ASP A 739 25.19 -38.10 3.22
CA ASP A 739 25.72 -37.95 4.58
C ASP A 739 25.21 -36.65 5.21
N SER A 740 24.11 -36.77 5.97
CA SER A 740 23.46 -35.65 6.63
C SER A 740 24.35 -34.91 7.64
N SER A 741 25.44 -35.53 8.14
CA SER A 741 26.37 -34.87 9.06
C SER A 741 27.22 -33.78 8.39
N ARG A 742 27.37 -33.84 7.06
CA ARG A 742 28.10 -32.86 6.24
C ARG A 742 27.23 -31.70 5.76
N ALA A 743 25.91 -31.80 5.95
CA ALA A 743 24.94 -30.86 5.37
C ALA A 743 25.10 -29.43 5.90
N ALA A 744 25.32 -28.49 4.99
CA ALA A 744 25.23 -27.06 5.28
C ALA A 744 23.77 -26.66 5.57
N ALA A 745 22.81 -27.21 4.81
CA ALA A 745 21.36 -27.10 4.98
C ALA A 745 20.64 -28.40 4.57
N VAL A 746 19.39 -28.59 5.01
CA VAL A 746 18.61 -29.83 4.84
C VAL A 746 17.27 -29.55 4.14
N PHE A 747 17.03 -30.13 2.97
CA PHE A 747 15.77 -29.96 2.24
C PHE A 747 14.72 -30.99 2.67
N VAL A 748 13.48 -30.52 2.87
CA VAL A 748 12.30 -31.32 3.20
C VAL A 748 11.37 -31.33 1.97
N PRO A 749 11.32 -32.43 1.18
CA PRO A 749 10.52 -32.51 -0.04
C PRO A 749 9.03 -32.81 0.24
N PHE A 750 8.37 -31.98 1.06
CA PHE A 750 6.93 -32.03 1.35
C PHE A 750 6.17 -31.15 0.35
N TYR A 751 5.17 -31.69 -0.33
CA TYR A 751 4.34 -30.94 -1.29
C TYR A 751 3.21 -30.17 -0.60
N ALA A 752 3.59 -29.26 0.31
CA ALA A 752 2.69 -28.44 1.13
C ALA A 752 1.62 -27.71 0.31
N GLY A 753 1.99 -27.20 -0.87
CA GLY A 753 1.10 -26.46 -1.75
C GLY A 753 -0.02 -27.33 -2.36
N PHE A 754 0.25 -28.61 -2.59
CA PHE A 754 -0.75 -29.56 -3.07
C PHE A 754 -1.52 -30.26 -1.94
N ASP A 755 -0.88 -30.50 -0.78
CA ASP A 755 -1.54 -30.91 0.47
C ASP A 755 -2.73 -30.00 0.80
N VAL A 756 -2.47 -28.69 0.99
CA VAL A 756 -3.51 -27.75 1.40
C VAL A 756 -4.63 -27.61 0.36
N VAL A 757 -4.29 -27.63 -0.94
CA VAL A 757 -5.23 -27.45 -2.05
C VAL A 757 -6.34 -28.51 -2.06
N GLN A 758 -6.01 -29.76 -1.72
CA GLN A 758 -7.00 -30.85 -1.63
C GLN A 758 -8.07 -30.61 -0.56
N HIS A 759 -7.83 -29.69 0.38
CA HIS A 759 -8.65 -29.49 1.58
C HIS A 759 -9.16 -28.04 1.75
N LEU A 760 -8.89 -27.14 0.79
CA LEU A 760 -9.37 -25.74 0.83
C LEU A 760 -10.90 -25.63 0.80
N TRP A 761 -11.60 -26.48 0.05
CA TRP A 761 -13.04 -26.35 -0.22
C TRP A 761 -13.88 -27.40 0.50
N GLY A 762 -14.31 -27.08 1.72
CA GLY A 762 -15.34 -27.85 2.44
C GLY A 762 -14.83 -28.91 3.43
N SER A 763 -13.52 -29.14 3.51
CA SER A 763 -12.93 -29.99 4.55
C SER A 763 -12.94 -29.31 5.92
N ASN A 764 -13.07 -30.12 6.97
CA ASN A 764 -12.99 -29.67 8.36
C ASN A 764 -11.53 -29.34 8.77
N ALA A 765 -11.37 -28.77 9.96
CA ALA A 765 -10.10 -28.30 10.46
C ALA A 765 -9.06 -29.39 10.66
N SER A 766 -9.47 -30.54 11.21
CA SER A 766 -8.57 -31.66 11.48
C SER A 766 -8.00 -32.26 10.20
N VAL A 767 -8.81 -32.36 9.13
CA VAL A 767 -8.36 -32.85 7.81
C VAL A 767 -7.36 -31.87 7.18
N LYS A 768 -7.66 -30.55 7.20
CA LYS A 768 -6.78 -29.51 6.65
C LYS A 768 -5.37 -29.52 7.23
N ASP A 769 -5.20 -29.89 8.50
CA ASP A 769 -3.91 -29.84 9.21
C ASP A 769 -3.20 -31.20 9.32
N ALA A 770 -3.83 -32.31 8.92
CA ALA A 770 -3.38 -33.67 9.26
C ALA A 770 -1.94 -33.99 8.80
N ALA A 771 -1.66 -33.88 7.49
CA ALA A 771 -0.33 -34.16 6.95
C ALA A 771 0.74 -33.20 7.49
N SER A 772 0.37 -31.94 7.71
CA SER A 772 1.25 -30.92 8.30
C SER A 772 1.66 -31.25 9.74
N LEU A 773 0.74 -31.80 10.55
CA LEU A 773 1.03 -32.27 11.90
C LEU A 773 1.86 -33.56 11.90
N GLU A 774 1.51 -34.53 11.04
CA GLU A 774 2.27 -35.78 10.90
C GLU A 774 3.71 -35.56 10.40
N LEU A 775 3.93 -34.60 9.50
CA LEU A 775 5.26 -34.26 9.02
C LEU A 775 6.14 -33.70 10.15
N VAL A 776 5.59 -32.81 10.97
CA VAL A 776 6.31 -32.27 12.14
C VAL A 776 6.64 -33.37 13.15
N ASP A 777 5.71 -34.29 13.39
CA ASP A 777 5.90 -35.45 14.26
C ASP A 777 6.94 -36.44 13.69
N TRP A 778 7.05 -36.56 12.37
CA TRP A 778 8.07 -37.36 11.70
C TRP A 778 9.46 -36.71 11.71
N LEU A 779 9.53 -35.40 11.41
CA LEU A 779 10.76 -34.61 11.33
C LEU A 779 11.43 -34.47 12.70
N THR A 780 10.66 -34.09 13.73
CA THR A 780 11.21 -33.80 15.06
C THR A 780 11.88 -35.00 15.74
N ARG A 781 11.57 -36.23 15.30
CA ARG A 781 12.23 -37.46 15.74
C ARG A 781 13.56 -37.76 15.05
N ARG A 782 13.84 -37.19 13.87
CA ARG A 782 15.07 -37.45 13.08
C ARG A 782 16.34 -36.98 13.82
N PRO A 783 17.50 -37.64 13.66
CA PRO A 783 18.76 -37.14 14.18
C PRO A 783 19.16 -35.79 13.54
N GLU A 784 18.89 -35.61 12.25
CA GLU A 784 19.14 -34.37 11.50
C GLU A 784 18.50 -33.17 12.21
N TRP A 785 17.23 -33.30 12.59
CA TRP A 785 16.48 -32.22 13.26
C TRP A 785 17.14 -31.75 14.55
N ARG A 786 17.82 -32.66 15.28
CA ARG A 786 18.45 -32.36 16.57
C ARG A 786 19.73 -31.54 16.43
N SER A 787 20.36 -31.53 15.24
CA SER A 787 21.59 -30.78 14.95
C SER A 787 21.43 -29.27 15.22
N MET A 788 20.38 -28.65 14.66
CA MET A 788 20.07 -27.23 14.87
C MET A 788 18.61 -26.95 15.24
N GLY A 789 17.86 -27.96 15.73
CA GLY A 789 16.45 -27.80 16.11
C GLY A 789 15.52 -27.46 14.93
N GLY A 790 15.89 -27.88 13.72
CA GLY A 790 15.22 -27.53 12.46
C GLY A 790 15.69 -26.23 11.80
N ARG A 791 16.63 -25.47 12.39
CA ARG A 791 17.10 -24.17 11.86
C ARG A 791 17.97 -24.25 10.60
N ASP A 792 18.46 -25.45 10.32
CA ASP A 792 19.13 -25.88 9.09
C ASP A 792 18.17 -26.46 8.04
N HIS A 793 16.91 -26.75 8.41
CA HIS A 793 15.93 -27.35 7.52
C HIS A 793 15.17 -26.29 6.70
N PHE A 794 14.86 -26.61 5.45
CA PHE A 794 14.04 -25.77 4.57
C PHE A 794 13.07 -26.59 3.71
N VAL A 795 11.95 -25.96 3.33
CA VAL A 795 10.81 -26.59 2.62
C VAL A 795 10.23 -25.60 1.61
N MET A 796 9.71 -26.09 0.49
CA MET A 796 9.07 -25.28 -0.56
C MET A 796 7.57 -25.58 -0.65
N SER A 797 6.76 -24.53 -0.72
CA SER A 797 5.35 -24.59 -1.12
C SER A 797 5.13 -23.70 -2.33
N GLY A 798 4.58 -24.26 -3.41
CA GLY A 798 4.15 -23.52 -4.58
C GLY A 798 2.93 -22.64 -4.34
N ARG A 799 2.27 -22.75 -3.18
CA ARG A 799 1.17 -21.89 -2.75
C ARG A 799 1.66 -20.62 -2.03
N THR A 800 0.72 -19.73 -1.73
CA THR A 800 1.03 -18.49 -1.01
C THR A 800 1.09 -18.76 0.48
N ALA A 801 1.93 -18.04 1.22
CA ALA A 801 2.03 -18.20 2.68
C ALA A 801 0.67 -17.99 3.40
N TRP A 802 -0.25 -17.23 2.79
CA TRP A 802 -1.62 -17.04 3.28
C TRP A 802 -2.44 -18.34 3.34
N ASP A 803 -2.21 -19.28 2.43
CA ASP A 803 -2.86 -20.59 2.44
C ASP A 803 -2.45 -21.46 3.65
N HIS A 804 -1.38 -21.06 4.36
CA HIS A 804 -0.78 -21.79 5.48
C HIS A 804 -0.83 -21.05 6.83
N GLN A 805 -1.56 -19.92 6.89
CA GLN A 805 -1.72 -19.09 8.10
C GLN A 805 -3.16 -19.05 8.61
N ARG A 806 -3.84 -20.21 8.69
CA ARG A 806 -5.09 -20.31 9.44
C ARG A 806 -4.88 -19.97 10.92
N GLN A 807 -5.81 -19.24 11.53
CA GLN A 807 -5.63 -18.63 12.86
C GLN A 807 -6.28 -19.46 13.98
N THR A 808 -7.40 -20.12 13.69
CA THR A 808 -8.13 -20.98 14.64
C THR A 808 -8.47 -22.34 14.03
N ASP A 809 -8.82 -23.32 14.86
CA ASP A 809 -9.32 -24.63 14.43
C ASP A 809 -10.77 -24.57 13.87
N SER A 810 -11.19 -23.43 13.32
CA SER A 810 -12.48 -23.25 12.65
C SER A 810 -12.48 -23.92 11.28
N ASP A 811 -13.45 -24.81 11.04
CA ASP A 811 -13.71 -25.44 9.74
C ASP A 811 -13.93 -24.40 8.62
N SER A 812 -14.54 -23.27 8.98
CA SER A 812 -14.90 -22.18 8.07
C SER A 812 -13.75 -21.26 7.68
N GLU A 813 -12.61 -21.32 8.37
CA GLU A 813 -11.42 -20.54 7.99
C GLU A 813 -10.69 -21.16 6.79
N TRP A 814 -10.03 -20.27 6.02
CA TRP A 814 -9.23 -20.62 4.85
C TRP A 814 -7.87 -21.22 5.24
N GLY A 815 -7.34 -22.11 4.40
CA GLY A 815 -6.00 -22.66 4.54
C GLY A 815 -5.84 -23.70 5.66
N ASN A 816 -4.59 -24.10 5.89
CA ASN A 816 -4.17 -24.92 7.04
C ASN A 816 -3.26 -24.12 7.99
N LYS A 817 -2.85 -24.73 9.12
CA LYS A 817 -1.98 -24.08 10.12
C LYS A 817 -0.49 -24.41 9.98
N PHE A 818 -0.03 -24.91 8.83
CA PHE A 818 1.35 -25.37 8.62
C PHE A 818 2.42 -24.35 9.07
N LEU A 819 2.31 -23.10 8.61
CA LEU A 819 3.27 -22.03 8.94
C LEU A 819 3.12 -21.51 10.39
N ARG A 820 2.08 -21.95 11.12
CA ARG A 820 1.88 -21.65 12.54
C ARG A 820 2.44 -22.74 13.46
N LEU A 821 2.80 -23.93 12.95
CA LEU A 821 3.34 -25.02 13.77
C LEU A 821 4.73 -24.64 14.35
N PRO A 822 4.97 -24.77 15.68
CA PRO A 822 6.22 -24.29 16.30
C PRO A 822 7.52 -24.88 15.73
N ALA A 823 7.49 -26.11 15.23
CA ALA A 823 8.63 -26.71 14.53
C ALA A 823 8.92 -26.02 13.19
N VAL A 824 7.88 -25.72 12.40
CA VAL A 824 7.98 -25.05 11.10
C VAL A 824 8.49 -23.61 11.26
N GLN A 825 8.19 -22.94 12.38
CA GLN A 825 8.72 -21.61 12.70
C GLN A 825 10.25 -21.58 12.94
N ASN A 826 10.90 -22.72 13.23
CA ASN A 826 12.36 -22.82 13.25
C ASN A 826 12.97 -23.00 11.85
N MET A 827 12.22 -23.60 10.90
CA MET A 827 12.68 -23.88 9.54
C MET A 827 12.75 -22.62 8.69
N THR A 828 13.42 -22.70 7.53
CA THR A 828 13.27 -21.67 6.48
C THR A 828 12.20 -22.13 5.49
N VAL A 829 11.08 -21.41 5.40
CA VAL A 829 9.94 -21.79 4.55
C VAL A 829 9.90 -20.94 3.30
N LEU A 830 9.78 -21.58 2.13
CA LEU A 830 9.79 -20.93 0.82
C LEU A 830 8.37 -20.94 0.22
N PHE A 831 7.94 -19.81 -0.34
CA PHE A 831 6.62 -19.62 -0.96
C PHE A 831 6.71 -18.81 -2.27
N VAL A 832 5.68 -18.85 -3.12
CA VAL A 832 5.57 -17.89 -4.25
C VAL A 832 5.21 -16.46 -3.79
N GLU A 833 4.61 -16.32 -2.61
CA GLU A 833 4.44 -15.05 -1.89
C GLU A 833 4.61 -15.29 -0.39
N LYS A 834 5.52 -14.55 0.26
CA LYS A 834 5.70 -14.58 1.73
C LYS A 834 4.66 -13.68 2.40
N THR A 835 4.44 -13.87 3.70
CA THR A 835 3.75 -12.86 4.50
C THR A 835 4.71 -11.77 4.97
N PRO A 836 4.25 -10.52 5.16
CA PRO A 836 5.08 -9.45 5.72
C PRO A 836 5.41 -9.58 7.22
N TRP A 837 4.87 -10.59 7.92
CA TRP A 837 4.91 -10.68 9.39
C TRP A 837 6.05 -11.53 9.96
N THR A 838 6.69 -12.35 9.15
CA THR A 838 7.58 -13.43 9.62
C THR A 838 9.00 -13.35 9.04
N GLU A 839 9.97 -13.70 9.89
CA GLU A 839 11.42 -13.70 9.64
C GLU A 839 11.98 -15.09 9.24
N HIS A 840 11.08 -16.04 9.03
CA HIS A 840 11.37 -17.42 8.65
C HIS A 840 10.73 -17.85 7.32
N ASP A 841 9.82 -17.05 6.74
CA ASP A 841 9.27 -17.27 5.41
C ASP A 841 9.88 -16.34 4.35
N PHE A 842 10.20 -16.89 3.18
CA PHE A 842 10.87 -16.19 2.08
C PHE A 842 10.13 -16.44 0.77
N ALA A 843 10.08 -15.43 -0.09
CA ALA A 843 9.40 -15.54 -1.37
C ALA A 843 10.40 -15.81 -2.50
N VAL A 844 10.14 -16.85 -3.28
CA VAL A 844 10.83 -17.16 -4.53
C VAL A 844 9.93 -16.80 -5.73
N PRO A 845 10.48 -16.48 -6.91
CA PRO A 845 9.70 -16.13 -8.10
C PRO A 845 8.60 -17.15 -8.42
N TYR A 846 7.45 -16.69 -8.92
CA TYR A 846 6.50 -17.60 -9.53
C TYR A 846 7.15 -18.32 -10.73
N PRO A 847 6.85 -19.61 -10.99
CA PRO A 847 7.41 -20.31 -12.14
C PRO A 847 6.84 -19.67 -13.42
N THR A 848 7.70 -19.33 -14.38
CA THR A 848 7.27 -18.83 -15.70
C THR A 848 6.95 -20.00 -16.64
N TYR A 849 6.77 -19.73 -17.94
CA TYR A 849 6.62 -20.76 -18.97
C TYR A 849 7.95 -21.21 -19.62
N PHE A 850 9.07 -20.56 -19.29
CA PHE A 850 10.38 -20.85 -19.90
C PHE A 850 11.30 -21.56 -18.90
N HIS A 851 11.70 -22.77 -19.29
CA HIS A 851 12.53 -23.70 -18.55
C HIS A 851 13.66 -24.19 -19.46
N PRO A 852 14.77 -23.43 -19.55
CA PRO A 852 15.87 -23.74 -20.44
C PRO A 852 16.59 -25.02 -19.99
N ALA A 853 17.06 -25.81 -20.95
CA ALA A 853 17.92 -26.95 -20.71
C ALA A 853 19.43 -26.61 -20.79
N LYS A 854 19.77 -25.46 -21.41
CA LYS A 854 21.16 -25.03 -21.68
C LYS A 854 21.29 -23.51 -21.58
N ASP A 855 22.45 -23.03 -21.13
CA ASP A 855 22.80 -21.59 -21.04
C ASP A 855 22.58 -20.85 -22.37
N ALA A 856 22.85 -21.53 -23.49
CA ALA A 856 22.67 -20.99 -24.84
C ALA A 856 21.21 -20.55 -25.13
N GLU A 857 20.21 -21.27 -24.61
CA GLU A 857 18.78 -20.94 -24.80
C GLU A 857 18.43 -19.64 -24.06
N ILE A 858 19.02 -19.43 -22.88
CA ILE A 858 18.88 -18.19 -22.09
C ILE A 858 19.49 -17.02 -22.85
N PHE A 859 20.74 -17.15 -23.34
CA PHE A 859 21.41 -16.07 -24.05
C PHE A 859 20.73 -15.74 -25.39
N GLN A 860 20.25 -16.74 -26.13
CA GLN A 860 19.44 -16.53 -27.34
C GLN A 860 18.13 -15.80 -27.03
N TRP A 861 17.42 -16.19 -25.95
CA TRP A 861 16.20 -15.50 -25.54
C TRP A 861 16.45 -14.05 -25.13
N GLN A 862 17.48 -13.79 -24.30
CA GLN A 862 17.87 -12.43 -23.94
C GLN A 862 18.22 -11.59 -25.18
N GLN A 863 18.98 -12.15 -26.13
CA GLN A 863 19.34 -11.45 -27.37
C GLN A 863 18.12 -11.15 -28.25
N ARG A 864 17.15 -12.07 -28.33
CA ARG A 864 15.85 -11.83 -28.96
C ARG A 864 15.10 -10.68 -28.26
N MET A 865 15.07 -10.65 -26.93
CA MET A 865 14.38 -9.59 -26.17
C MET A 865 15.02 -8.21 -26.34
N ARG A 866 16.35 -8.14 -26.50
CA ARG A 866 17.11 -6.91 -26.81
C ARG A 866 16.80 -6.40 -28.22
N GLY A 867 16.71 -7.30 -29.21
CA GLY A 867 16.32 -6.97 -30.58
C GLY A 867 14.83 -6.70 -30.77
N MET A 868 13.99 -6.85 -29.74
CA MET A 868 12.53 -6.80 -29.89
C MET A 868 11.99 -5.37 -29.93
N LYS A 869 11.43 -4.97 -31.07
CA LYS A 869 10.75 -3.69 -31.26
C LYS A 869 9.53 -3.57 -30.32
N ARG A 870 9.58 -2.59 -29.41
CA ARG A 870 8.51 -2.25 -28.47
C ARG A 870 7.53 -1.28 -29.14
N GLU A 871 6.46 -1.80 -29.74
CA GLU A 871 5.47 -0.98 -30.45
C GLU A 871 4.47 -0.28 -29.51
N TRP A 872 4.19 -0.89 -28.36
CA TRP A 872 3.26 -0.36 -27.36
C TRP A 872 4.01 0.27 -26.19
N LEU A 873 3.56 1.45 -25.75
CA LEU A 873 4.11 2.07 -24.54
C LEU A 873 3.76 1.21 -23.32
N PHE A 874 2.50 0.80 -23.19
CA PHE A 874 2.05 0.01 -22.05
C PHE A 874 0.99 -1.05 -22.40
N THR A 875 0.79 -2.01 -21.49
CA THR A 875 -0.20 -3.09 -21.67
C THR A 875 -0.83 -3.48 -20.35
N PHE A 876 -2.14 -3.77 -20.38
CA PHE A 876 -2.80 -4.47 -19.29
C PHE A 876 -3.41 -5.78 -19.79
N ALA A 877 -2.95 -6.88 -19.21
CA ALA A 877 -3.56 -8.19 -19.35
C ALA A 877 -4.26 -8.58 -18.04
N GLY A 878 -5.58 -8.76 -18.10
CA GLY A 878 -6.39 -9.08 -16.92
C GLY A 878 -7.89 -8.89 -17.10
N GLY A 879 -8.65 -9.43 -16.14
CA GLY A 879 -10.10 -9.30 -16.06
C GLY A 879 -10.55 -8.30 -15.01
N THR A 880 -11.80 -7.85 -15.12
CA THR A 880 -12.53 -7.09 -14.10
C THR A 880 -12.74 -7.94 -12.84
N ARG A 881 -12.69 -7.35 -11.63
CA ARG A 881 -13.06 -8.06 -10.39
C ARG A 881 -14.60 -8.20 -10.31
N PRO A 882 -15.19 -9.41 -10.24
CA PRO A 882 -16.65 -9.55 -10.15
C PRO A 882 -17.19 -8.84 -8.90
N GLY A 883 -18.24 -8.04 -9.06
CA GLY A 883 -18.90 -7.31 -7.96
C GLY A 883 -18.22 -6.01 -7.50
N ASP A 884 -16.95 -5.76 -7.86
CA ASP A 884 -16.21 -4.57 -7.42
C ASP A 884 -15.78 -3.67 -8.62
N PRO A 885 -16.61 -2.68 -9.00
CA PRO A 885 -16.30 -1.74 -10.08
C PRO A 885 -15.22 -0.70 -9.72
N ASN A 886 -14.81 -0.62 -8.44
CA ASN A 886 -13.82 0.33 -7.92
C ASN A 886 -12.44 -0.32 -7.67
N SER A 887 -12.28 -1.61 -8.01
CA SER A 887 -10.98 -2.29 -8.05
C SER A 887 -10.05 -1.64 -9.09
N ILE A 888 -8.75 -1.52 -8.77
CA ILE A 888 -7.75 -0.98 -9.70
C ILE A 888 -7.82 -1.58 -11.12
N ARG A 889 -8.13 -2.88 -11.23
CA ARG A 889 -8.27 -3.58 -12.51
C ARG A 889 -9.31 -2.94 -13.43
N HIS A 890 -10.43 -2.43 -12.91
CA HIS A 890 -11.40 -1.67 -13.72
C HIS A 890 -10.82 -0.35 -14.21
N HIS A 891 -10.08 0.37 -13.36
CA HIS A 891 -9.46 1.64 -13.72
C HIS A 891 -8.36 1.45 -14.77
N LEU A 892 -7.56 0.40 -14.67
CA LEU A 892 -6.54 0.06 -15.67
C LEU A 892 -7.15 -0.40 -17.00
N ILE A 893 -8.19 -1.23 -16.99
CA ILE A 893 -8.97 -1.59 -18.20
C ILE A 893 -9.51 -0.32 -18.87
N ARG A 894 -10.06 0.62 -18.09
CA ARG A 894 -10.62 1.88 -18.61
C ARG A 894 -9.56 2.84 -19.15
N GLN A 895 -8.43 3.02 -18.45
CA GLN A 895 -7.34 3.89 -18.92
C GLN A 895 -6.66 3.31 -20.17
N CYS A 896 -6.36 2.01 -20.16
CA CYS A 896 -5.76 1.32 -21.30
C CYS A 896 -6.70 1.32 -22.52
N GLY A 897 -7.96 0.95 -22.35
CA GLY A 897 -8.96 0.95 -23.43
C GLY A 897 -9.38 2.33 -23.96
N ALA A 898 -8.87 3.41 -23.37
CA ALA A 898 -9.04 4.78 -23.85
C ALA A 898 -7.76 5.38 -24.47
N SER A 899 -6.63 4.65 -24.43
CA SER A 899 -5.33 5.10 -24.96
C SER A 899 -4.99 4.36 -26.25
N SER A 900 -4.57 5.10 -27.28
CA SER A 900 -4.00 4.51 -28.50
C SER A 900 -2.56 3.99 -28.31
N LEU A 901 -1.95 4.21 -27.13
CA LEU A 901 -0.62 3.73 -26.77
C LEU A 901 -0.64 2.48 -25.88
N CYS A 902 -1.83 1.95 -25.57
CA CYS A 902 -1.99 0.77 -24.73
C CYS A 902 -2.54 -0.45 -25.47
N ASN A 903 -1.92 -1.61 -25.24
CA ASN A 903 -2.47 -2.90 -25.68
C ASN A 903 -3.34 -3.50 -24.56
N LEU A 904 -4.64 -3.73 -24.82
CA LEU A 904 -5.59 -4.23 -23.82
C LEU A 904 -5.99 -5.69 -24.06
N ILE A 905 -5.51 -6.59 -23.21
CA ILE A 905 -5.92 -8.00 -23.19
C ILE A 905 -6.94 -8.22 -22.06
N GLN A 906 -8.21 -7.92 -22.36
CA GLN A 906 -9.29 -8.07 -21.39
C GLN A 906 -9.71 -9.54 -21.23
N CYS A 907 -9.42 -10.12 -20.07
CA CYS A 907 -9.86 -11.48 -19.73
C CYS A 907 -11.33 -11.50 -19.33
N ARG A 908 -12.13 -12.36 -19.97
CA ARG A 908 -13.57 -12.54 -19.66
C ARG A 908 -13.88 -14.01 -19.36
N LYS A 909 -14.87 -14.26 -18.50
CA LYS A 909 -15.26 -15.61 -18.08
C LYS A 909 -15.75 -16.41 -19.30
N GLY A 910 -15.02 -17.48 -19.63
CA GLY A 910 -15.28 -18.32 -20.81
C GLY A 910 -14.44 -18.01 -22.06
N GLU A 911 -13.69 -16.89 -22.10
CA GLU A 911 -12.76 -16.61 -23.20
C GLU A 911 -11.39 -17.28 -22.96
N LYS A 912 -10.98 -18.21 -23.84
CA LYS A 912 -9.71 -18.94 -23.73
C LYS A 912 -8.44 -18.07 -23.88
N LYS A 913 -8.55 -16.83 -24.37
CA LYS A 913 -7.39 -15.94 -24.67
C LYS A 913 -6.43 -15.76 -23.48
N CYS A 914 -6.96 -15.68 -22.26
CA CYS A 914 -6.15 -15.55 -21.05
C CYS A 914 -5.74 -16.89 -20.41
N LEU A 915 -5.87 -18.00 -21.15
CA LEU A 915 -5.39 -19.33 -20.78
C LEU A 915 -4.35 -19.86 -21.78
N ILE A 916 -3.95 -19.05 -22.77
CA ILE A 916 -3.02 -19.42 -23.84
C ILE A 916 -1.70 -18.65 -23.62
N PRO A 917 -0.57 -19.32 -23.33
CA PRO A 917 0.70 -18.65 -23.04
C PRO A 917 1.16 -17.70 -24.16
N SER A 918 0.97 -18.08 -25.44
CA SER A 918 1.43 -17.30 -26.60
C SER A 918 0.77 -15.92 -26.70
N THR A 919 -0.45 -15.77 -26.18
CA THR A 919 -1.20 -14.51 -26.19
C THR A 919 -0.55 -13.46 -25.29
N PHE A 920 -0.15 -13.84 -24.07
CA PHE A 920 0.56 -12.94 -23.17
C PHE A 920 1.99 -12.66 -23.67
N MET A 921 2.70 -13.71 -24.07
CA MET A 921 4.12 -13.63 -24.40
C MET A 921 4.38 -12.74 -25.63
N ARG A 922 3.54 -12.82 -26.67
CA ARG A 922 3.55 -11.87 -27.81
C ARG A 922 3.32 -10.41 -27.38
N VAL A 923 2.33 -10.19 -26.52
CA VAL A 923 1.91 -8.84 -26.11
C VAL A 923 2.96 -8.18 -25.22
N PHE A 924 3.56 -8.92 -24.28
CA PHE A 924 4.62 -8.40 -23.42
C PHE A 924 5.93 -8.16 -24.20
N GLN A 925 6.29 -9.03 -25.15
CA GLN A 925 7.41 -8.79 -26.09
C GLN A 925 7.25 -7.46 -26.85
N GLY A 926 6.06 -7.20 -27.39
CA GLY A 926 5.76 -5.98 -28.14
C GLY A 926 5.56 -4.70 -27.29
N THR A 927 5.74 -4.75 -25.97
CA THR A 927 5.40 -3.64 -25.06
C THR A 927 6.58 -3.22 -24.17
N ARG A 928 6.73 -1.91 -23.89
CA ARG A 928 7.72 -1.39 -22.93
C ARG A 928 7.32 -1.61 -21.47
N PHE A 929 6.12 -1.19 -21.06
CA PHE A 929 5.68 -1.21 -19.65
C PHE A 929 4.46 -2.13 -19.42
N CYS A 930 4.58 -3.12 -18.54
CA CYS A 930 3.53 -4.11 -18.29
C CYS A 930 2.86 -3.86 -16.93
N LEU A 931 1.54 -3.61 -16.93
CA LEU A 931 0.84 -3.22 -15.70
C LEU A 931 0.53 -4.43 -14.81
N GLN A 932 1.07 -4.42 -13.58
CA GLN A 932 0.99 -5.49 -12.58
C GLN A 932 0.26 -5.04 -11.29
N PRO A 933 -1.08 -4.81 -11.35
CA PRO A 933 -1.87 -4.62 -10.14
C PRO A 933 -1.96 -5.91 -9.31
N PRO A 934 -2.28 -5.80 -8.01
CA PRO A 934 -2.69 -6.93 -7.17
C PRO A 934 -3.86 -7.76 -7.72
N GLY A 935 -4.18 -8.83 -7.01
CA GLY A 935 -5.33 -9.69 -7.28
C GLY A 935 -6.06 -10.12 -6.04
N ASP A 936 -6.05 -11.42 -5.81
CA ASP A 936 -6.52 -12.02 -4.56
C ASP A 936 -5.37 -12.04 -3.53
N THR A 937 -4.12 -11.95 -4.01
CA THR A 937 -2.87 -11.68 -3.27
C THR A 937 -2.11 -10.50 -3.91
N TYR A 938 -0.89 -10.17 -3.45
CA TYR A 938 -0.19 -8.94 -3.85
C TYR A 938 0.53 -9.07 -5.20
N THR A 939 1.07 -10.26 -5.49
CA THR A 939 1.83 -10.54 -6.72
C THR A 939 1.00 -11.38 -7.71
N ARG A 940 1.50 -11.54 -8.93
CA ARG A 940 0.95 -12.42 -9.97
C ARG A 940 2.12 -12.97 -10.79
N ARG A 941 2.07 -14.23 -11.23
CA ARG A 941 3.05 -14.78 -12.20
C ARG A 941 3.26 -13.87 -13.42
N SER A 942 2.22 -13.16 -13.85
CA SER A 942 2.29 -12.22 -14.97
C SER A 942 3.32 -11.10 -14.81
N ALA A 943 3.81 -10.80 -13.60
CA ALA A 943 4.95 -9.93 -13.37
C ALA A 943 6.27 -10.57 -13.85
N PHE A 944 6.48 -11.85 -13.55
CA PHE A 944 7.63 -12.63 -13.99
C PHE A 944 7.52 -12.99 -15.48
N ASP A 945 6.32 -13.31 -15.99
CA ASP A 945 6.07 -13.49 -17.43
C ASP A 945 6.39 -12.20 -18.23
N ALA A 946 6.13 -11.02 -17.64
CA ALA A 946 6.48 -9.74 -18.26
C ALA A 946 7.98 -9.46 -18.21
N MET A 947 8.65 -9.74 -17.09
CA MET A 947 10.10 -9.59 -16.97
C MET A 947 10.85 -10.53 -17.92
N LEU A 948 10.41 -11.79 -18.04
CA LEU A 948 10.88 -12.74 -19.05
C LEU A 948 10.78 -12.19 -20.48
N ALA A 949 9.74 -11.42 -20.78
CA ALA A 949 9.54 -10.77 -22.08
C ALA A 949 10.30 -9.42 -22.24
N GLY A 950 11.16 -9.03 -21.31
CA GLY A 950 11.85 -7.72 -21.31
C GLY A 950 10.94 -6.51 -21.07
N CYS A 951 9.70 -6.74 -20.63
CA CYS A 951 8.70 -5.71 -20.38
C CYS A 951 8.78 -5.23 -18.92
N VAL A 952 9.03 -3.94 -18.74
CA VAL A 952 9.25 -3.33 -17.42
C VAL A 952 7.96 -3.41 -16.58
N PRO A 953 7.93 -4.11 -15.44
CA PRO A 953 6.75 -4.20 -14.60
C PRO A 953 6.41 -2.84 -13.97
N VAL A 954 5.12 -2.49 -14.03
CA VAL A 954 4.54 -1.35 -13.30
C VAL A 954 3.76 -1.90 -12.12
N PHE A 955 4.28 -1.74 -10.91
CA PHE A 955 3.66 -2.22 -9.67
C PHE A 955 2.79 -1.14 -9.02
N PHE A 956 1.69 -1.58 -8.40
CA PHE A 956 0.73 -0.67 -7.76
C PHE A 956 0.65 -0.82 -6.23
N HIS A 957 1.32 -1.83 -5.66
CA HIS A 957 1.51 -2.00 -4.23
C HIS A 957 2.96 -2.42 -3.93
N PRO A 958 3.65 -1.90 -2.90
CA PRO A 958 5.04 -2.27 -2.63
C PRO A 958 5.24 -3.77 -2.37
N ALA A 959 4.26 -4.45 -1.76
CA ALA A 959 4.33 -5.89 -1.53
C ALA A 959 4.23 -6.74 -2.80
N SER A 960 3.92 -6.17 -3.97
CA SER A 960 3.98 -6.89 -5.26
C SER A 960 5.41 -7.23 -5.70
N ALA A 961 6.43 -6.61 -5.08
CA ALA A 961 7.84 -6.99 -5.26
C ALA A 961 8.71 -6.58 -4.06
N TYR A 962 8.76 -5.30 -3.72
CA TYR A 962 9.81 -4.64 -2.92
C TYR A 962 9.97 -5.13 -1.47
N THR A 963 8.93 -5.73 -0.88
CA THR A 963 9.01 -6.33 0.47
C THR A 963 9.33 -7.83 0.44
N GLN A 964 9.49 -8.42 -0.74
CA GLN A 964 9.75 -9.85 -0.95
C GLN A 964 10.74 -10.08 -2.10
N TYR A 965 10.96 -11.33 -2.56
CA TYR A 965 11.89 -11.72 -3.64
C TYR A 965 13.35 -11.20 -3.54
N LYS A 966 13.81 -10.78 -2.36
CA LYS A 966 15.11 -10.08 -2.15
C LYS A 966 16.36 -10.88 -2.52
N TRP A 967 16.25 -12.20 -2.68
CA TRP A 967 17.35 -13.04 -3.18
C TRP A 967 17.46 -13.01 -4.73
N HIS A 968 16.40 -12.57 -5.42
CA HIS A 968 16.27 -12.63 -6.88
C HIS A 968 16.28 -11.25 -7.54
N LEU A 969 15.59 -10.26 -6.93
CA LEU A 969 15.46 -8.89 -7.45
C LEU A 969 16.40 -7.91 -6.72
N PRO A 970 16.89 -6.84 -7.39
CA PRO A 970 17.69 -5.78 -6.75
C PRO A 970 16.90 -4.94 -5.73
N ASP A 971 17.57 -4.40 -4.71
CA ASP A 971 16.99 -3.43 -3.76
C ASP A 971 16.73 -2.04 -4.39
N VAL A 972 17.39 -1.69 -5.51
CA VAL A 972 17.20 -0.41 -6.21
C VAL A 972 16.08 -0.57 -7.24
N HIS A 973 14.83 -0.54 -6.75
CA HIS A 973 13.62 -0.90 -7.49
C HIS A 973 13.40 -0.13 -8.80
N GLU A 974 13.84 1.12 -8.85
CA GLU A 974 13.73 2.04 -9.98
C GLU A 974 14.60 1.62 -11.17
N THR A 975 15.54 0.69 -10.99
CA THR A 975 16.35 0.12 -12.09
C THR A 975 15.58 -0.86 -12.96
N TYR A 976 14.55 -1.52 -12.43
CA TYR A 976 13.83 -2.59 -13.14
C TYR A 976 12.31 -2.44 -13.14
N SER A 977 11.74 -1.46 -12.42
CA SER A 977 10.29 -1.34 -12.26
C SER A 977 9.82 0.10 -12.10
N VAL A 978 8.53 0.35 -12.39
CA VAL A 978 7.86 1.63 -12.11
C VAL A 978 6.85 1.41 -10.98
N PHE A 979 6.83 2.29 -9.99
CA PHE A 979 5.79 2.31 -8.96
C PHE A 979 4.74 3.39 -9.23
N ILE A 980 3.46 3.04 -9.21
CA ILE A 980 2.34 4.00 -9.22
C ILE A 980 1.32 3.53 -8.18
N ALA A 981 1.12 4.26 -7.08
CA ALA A 981 0.27 3.77 -5.99
C ALA A 981 -1.17 3.46 -6.43
N GLU A 982 -1.73 2.35 -5.94
CA GLU A 982 -3.10 1.93 -6.27
C GLU A 982 -4.14 3.04 -6.00
N GLU A 983 -4.00 3.79 -4.90
CA GLU A 983 -4.92 4.87 -4.52
C GLU A 983 -4.78 6.19 -5.31
N ASP A 984 -3.78 6.28 -6.20
CA ASP A 984 -3.66 7.36 -7.19
C ASP A 984 -4.29 6.98 -8.56
N ILE A 985 -4.42 5.67 -8.84
CA ILE A 985 -5.11 5.12 -10.02
C ILE A 985 -6.60 4.87 -9.75
N ARG A 986 -6.91 4.28 -8.58
CA ARG A 986 -8.14 4.59 -7.84
C ARG A 986 -8.06 6.06 -7.39
N SER A 987 -9.15 6.70 -7.00
CA SER A 987 -9.33 8.18 -7.02
C SER A 987 -9.20 8.80 -8.44
N GLY A 988 -8.25 8.36 -9.27
CA GLY A 988 -7.96 8.82 -10.63
C GLY A 988 -7.09 10.07 -10.66
N ASN A 989 -6.38 10.35 -9.57
CA ASN A 989 -5.41 11.42 -9.43
C ASN A 989 -4.31 11.36 -10.50
N VAL A 990 -3.89 10.15 -10.89
CA VAL A 990 -2.80 9.90 -11.84
C VAL A 990 -3.30 9.18 -13.09
N SER A 991 -2.76 9.59 -14.25
CA SER A 991 -2.88 8.90 -15.53
C SER A 991 -1.66 8.00 -15.73
N VAL A 992 -1.88 6.70 -16.00
CA VAL A 992 -0.81 5.73 -16.26
C VAL A 992 -0.02 6.12 -17.51
N GLU A 993 -0.71 6.51 -18.59
CA GLU A 993 -0.04 6.95 -19.81
C GLU A 993 0.84 8.18 -19.53
N GLU A 994 0.32 9.17 -18.79
CA GLU A 994 1.06 10.41 -18.54
C GLU A 994 2.30 10.16 -17.67
N THR A 995 2.20 9.32 -16.65
CA THR A 995 3.35 8.93 -15.82
C THR A 995 4.41 8.20 -16.63
N LEU A 996 4.01 7.22 -17.45
CA LEU A 996 4.96 6.43 -18.25
C LEU A 996 5.58 7.24 -19.40
N ARG A 997 4.89 8.24 -19.95
CA ARG A 997 5.43 9.19 -20.95
C ARG A 997 6.41 10.23 -20.38
N ARG A 998 6.49 10.38 -19.05
CA ARG A 998 7.49 11.24 -18.39
C ARG A 998 8.82 10.54 -18.13
N ILE A 999 8.89 9.21 -18.29
CA ILE A 999 10.14 8.46 -18.19
C ILE A 999 10.94 8.69 -19.47
N PRO A 1000 12.21 9.16 -19.41
CA PRO A 1000 13.03 9.36 -20.60
C PRO A 1000 13.21 8.05 -21.39
N PRO A 1001 13.25 8.09 -22.74
CA PRO A 1001 13.34 6.87 -23.56
C PRO A 1001 14.54 5.98 -23.23
N ASP A 1002 15.71 6.59 -22.99
CA ASP A 1002 16.97 5.93 -22.67
C ASP A 1002 16.98 5.33 -21.25
N VAL A 1003 16.30 5.96 -20.30
CA VAL A 1003 16.05 5.41 -18.96
C VAL A 1003 15.20 4.15 -19.10
N ALA A 1004 14.12 4.21 -19.89
CA ALA A 1004 13.27 3.07 -20.16
C ALA A 1004 13.99 1.94 -20.94
N GLU A 1005 15.01 2.26 -21.76
CA GLU A 1005 15.89 1.26 -22.37
C GLU A 1005 16.75 0.53 -21.33
N LYS A 1006 17.34 1.26 -20.39
CA LYS A 1006 18.15 0.68 -19.31
C LYS A 1006 17.30 -0.15 -18.34
N MET A 1007 16.05 0.27 -18.09
CA MET A 1007 15.09 -0.54 -17.35
C MET A 1007 14.74 -1.84 -18.09
N THR A 1008 14.53 -1.79 -19.41
CA THR A 1008 14.34 -2.99 -20.24
C THR A 1008 15.58 -3.91 -20.19
N GLU A 1009 16.80 -3.38 -20.33
CA GLU A 1009 18.03 -4.18 -20.27
C GLU A 1009 18.25 -4.80 -18.87
N THR A 1010 17.99 -4.06 -17.80
CA THR A 1010 18.05 -4.60 -16.42
C THR A 1010 17.03 -5.73 -16.24
N VAL A 1011 15.81 -5.57 -16.75
CA VAL A 1011 14.79 -6.62 -16.72
C VAL A 1011 15.21 -7.85 -17.54
N ILE A 1012 15.86 -7.67 -18.69
CA ILE A 1012 16.40 -8.77 -19.52
C ILE A 1012 17.58 -9.47 -18.82
N SER A 1013 18.48 -8.74 -18.16
CA SER A 1013 19.63 -9.33 -17.45
C SER A 1013 19.21 -10.10 -16.18
N LEU A 1014 18.09 -9.73 -15.56
CA LEU A 1014 17.51 -10.46 -14.42
C LEU A 1014 16.88 -11.81 -14.80
N VAL A 1015 16.55 -12.06 -16.08
CA VAL A 1015 15.83 -13.27 -16.53
C VAL A 1015 16.31 -14.60 -15.92
N PRO A 1016 17.62 -14.92 -15.85
CA PRO A 1016 18.09 -16.19 -15.27
C PRO A 1016 17.69 -16.38 -13.81
N ARG A 1017 17.66 -15.29 -13.04
CA ARG A 1017 17.36 -15.28 -11.60
C ARG A 1017 15.88 -15.55 -11.29
N LEU A 1018 15.04 -15.56 -12.33
CA LEU A 1018 13.58 -15.62 -12.28
C LEU A 1018 12.99 -16.88 -12.94
N LEU A 1019 13.84 -17.73 -13.53
CA LEU A 1019 13.46 -18.99 -14.17
C LEU A 1019 13.99 -20.19 -13.38
N TYR A 1020 13.52 -21.38 -13.76
CA TYR A 1020 13.87 -22.67 -13.18
C TYR A 1020 14.31 -23.56 -14.34
N ALA A 1021 15.55 -24.06 -14.35
CA ALA A 1021 16.05 -24.88 -15.46
C ALA A 1021 15.32 -26.24 -15.56
N ASP A 1022 15.37 -26.85 -16.74
CA ASP A 1022 14.76 -28.17 -16.97
C ASP A 1022 15.46 -29.24 -16.10
N PRO A 1023 14.75 -29.91 -15.16
CA PRO A 1023 15.37 -30.82 -14.19
C PRO A 1023 15.92 -32.11 -14.80
N ARG A 1024 15.75 -32.33 -16.11
CA ARG A 1024 16.39 -33.41 -16.89
C ARG A 1024 17.80 -33.04 -17.40
N SER A 1025 18.26 -31.82 -17.09
CA SER A 1025 19.50 -31.21 -17.56
C SER A 1025 20.16 -30.39 -16.44
N LYS A 1026 21.31 -29.77 -16.72
CA LYS A 1026 22.00 -28.84 -15.81
C LYS A 1026 22.56 -27.67 -16.62
N LEU A 1027 22.39 -26.45 -16.12
CA LEU A 1027 23.10 -25.26 -16.64
C LEU A 1027 24.58 -25.32 -16.23
N GLU A 1028 25.46 -24.78 -17.06
CA GLU A 1028 26.92 -24.91 -16.91
C GLU A 1028 27.54 -23.71 -16.17
N THR A 1029 27.14 -22.49 -16.54
CA THR A 1029 27.69 -21.23 -16.02
C THR A 1029 26.63 -20.32 -15.40
N VAL A 1030 25.37 -20.46 -15.82
CA VAL A 1030 24.25 -19.63 -15.40
C VAL A 1030 23.51 -20.27 -14.22
N LYS A 1031 23.38 -19.54 -13.12
CA LYS A 1031 22.57 -19.93 -11.95
C LYS A 1031 21.09 -19.57 -12.14
N ASP A 1032 20.20 -20.49 -11.80
CA ASP A 1032 18.76 -20.28 -11.83
C ASP A 1032 18.16 -19.89 -10.45
N ALA A 1033 16.83 -19.78 -10.37
CA ALA A 1033 16.16 -19.44 -9.12
C ALA A 1033 16.35 -20.49 -8.00
N VAL A 1034 16.56 -21.78 -8.30
CA VAL A 1034 16.84 -22.81 -7.28
C VAL A 1034 18.25 -22.62 -6.74
N ASP A 1035 19.25 -22.45 -7.61
CA ASP A 1035 20.64 -22.26 -7.18
C ASP A 1035 20.79 -21.05 -6.27
N LEU A 1036 20.21 -19.90 -6.66
CA LEU A 1036 20.22 -18.67 -5.86
C LEU A 1036 19.47 -18.83 -4.52
N THR A 1037 18.37 -19.59 -4.52
CA THR A 1037 17.61 -19.87 -3.29
C THR A 1037 18.43 -20.73 -2.34
N VAL A 1038 19.04 -21.80 -2.83
CA VAL A 1038 19.86 -22.73 -2.04
C VAL A 1038 21.08 -22.00 -1.45
N GLU A 1039 21.75 -21.14 -2.23
CA GLU A 1039 22.87 -20.33 -1.73
C GLU A 1039 22.44 -19.35 -0.63
N ALA A 1040 21.29 -18.68 -0.78
CA ALA A 1040 20.75 -17.77 0.23
C ALA A 1040 20.31 -18.51 1.51
N VAL A 1041 19.76 -19.73 1.38
CA VAL A 1041 19.46 -20.62 2.52
C VAL A 1041 20.76 -21.04 3.21
N ILE A 1042 21.79 -21.47 2.48
CA ILE A 1042 23.08 -21.89 3.04
C ILE A 1042 23.73 -20.74 3.83
N GLU A 1043 23.81 -19.51 3.28
CA GLU A 1043 24.37 -18.37 4.03
C GLU A 1043 23.52 -18.00 5.26
N ARG A 1044 22.18 -18.12 5.18
CA ARG A 1044 21.29 -17.95 6.35
C ARG A 1044 21.59 -18.99 7.44
N VAL A 1045 21.66 -20.28 7.09
CA VAL A 1045 21.96 -21.36 8.06
C VAL A 1045 23.37 -21.22 8.64
N LYS A 1046 24.36 -20.87 7.81
CA LYS A 1046 25.75 -20.56 8.20
C LYS A 1046 25.82 -19.37 9.16
N LYS A 1047 24.98 -18.35 9.00
CA LYS A 1047 24.82 -17.24 9.98
C LYS A 1047 24.21 -17.74 11.29
N LEU A 1048 23.09 -18.47 11.25
CA LEU A 1048 22.43 -19.04 12.44
C LEU A 1048 23.36 -19.98 13.21
N ARG A 1049 24.15 -20.79 12.51
CA ARG A 1049 25.16 -21.70 13.08
C ARG A 1049 26.26 -20.91 13.81
N LYS A 1050 26.76 -19.81 13.23
CA LYS A 1050 27.70 -18.88 13.90
C LYS A 1050 27.10 -18.21 15.14
N GLU A 1051 25.83 -17.83 15.10
CA GLU A 1051 25.12 -17.22 16.24
C GLU A 1051 24.96 -18.22 17.39
N MET A 1052 24.58 -19.47 17.10
CA MET A 1052 24.48 -20.55 18.09
C MET A 1052 25.85 -20.89 18.72
N HIS A 1053 26.92 -21.00 17.93
CA HIS A 1053 28.26 -21.30 18.47
C HIS A 1053 28.90 -20.10 19.17
N GLY A 1054 28.58 -18.87 18.75
CA GLY A 1054 29.06 -17.63 19.38
C GLY A 1054 28.55 -17.42 20.81
N ALA A 1055 27.43 -18.05 21.18
CA ALA A 1055 26.91 -18.09 22.54
C ALA A 1055 27.55 -19.19 23.42
N GLY A 1056 28.41 -20.04 22.85
CA GLY A 1056 28.89 -21.29 23.46
C GLY A 1056 30.40 -21.35 23.72
N ALA A 1057 30.98 -20.34 24.37
CA ALA A 1057 32.40 -20.33 24.73
C ALA A 1057 32.62 -20.25 26.25
N PRO A 1058 32.65 -21.39 26.98
CA PRO A 1058 33.03 -21.41 28.39
C PRO A 1058 34.50 -21.01 28.56
N SER A 1059 34.77 -20.02 29.42
CA SER A 1059 36.14 -19.65 29.78
C SER A 1059 36.83 -20.81 30.50
N ARG A 1060 38.00 -21.25 30.01
CA ARG A 1060 38.83 -22.26 30.69
C ARG A 1060 39.26 -21.76 32.07
N LEU A 1061 38.70 -22.34 33.12
CA LEU A 1061 39.23 -22.24 34.48
C LEU A 1061 39.03 -23.59 35.19
N SER A 1062 40.00 -24.47 34.99
CA SER A 1062 40.08 -25.76 35.68
C SER A 1062 40.83 -25.59 37.00
N THR A 1063 40.39 -26.32 38.02
CA THR A 1063 41.19 -26.80 39.16
C THR A 1063 42.06 -25.78 39.91
N ALA A 1064 41.53 -25.26 41.02
CA ALA A 1064 42.32 -24.95 42.21
C ALA A 1064 41.47 -25.12 43.48
N LEU A 1065 42.02 -25.84 44.47
CA LEU A 1065 41.53 -26.00 45.85
C LEU A 1065 40.15 -26.68 46.03
N GLY A 1066 40.09 -27.57 47.03
CA GLY A 1066 38.87 -28.23 47.49
C GLY A 1066 38.92 -28.47 49.00
N ALA A 1067 37.98 -29.27 49.50
CA ALA A 1067 37.89 -29.77 50.87
C ALA A 1067 37.85 -28.71 52.00
N ASN A 1068 36.65 -28.46 52.55
CA ASN A 1068 36.43 -28.83 53.96
C ASN A 1068 34.96 -28.98 54.39
N THR A 1069 34.72 -30.04 55.16
CA THR A 1069 33.76 -30.22 56.27
C THR A 1069 32.28 -29.75 56.18
N ASN A 1070 31.40 -30.75 56.19
CA ASN A 1070 30.34 -31.03 57.19
C ASN A 1070 29.21 -30.03 57.51
N GLY A 1071 27.98 -30.57 57.51
CA GLY A 1071 26.83 -30.09 58.29
C GLY A 1071 25.77 -29.31 57.49
N GLY A 1072 24.50 -29.71 57.48
CA GLY A 1072 23.89 -30.90 58.09
C GLY A 1072 22.41 -31.07 57.73
N PHE A 1073 21.85 -32.25 58.02
CA PHE A 1073 20.42 -32.55 57.93
C PHE A 1073 19.55 -31.52 58.69
N GLN A 1074 18.37 -31.15 58.16
CA GLN A 1074 17.14 -31.92 58.45
C GLN A 1074 15.98 -31.57 57.50
N SER A 1075 14.89 -32.32 57.63
CA SER A 1075 13.75 -32.38 56.69
C SER A 1075 12.41 -32.09 57.37
N SER A 1076 11.51 -31.41 56.65
CA SER A 1076 10.05 -31.67 56.70
C SER A 1076 9.39 -31.09 55.45
#